data_AF-A0A367KGE8-F1
#
_entry.id   AF-A0A367KGE8-F1
#
_cell.length_a   1.000
_cell.length_b   1.000
_cell.length_c   1.000
_cell.angle_alpha   90.00
_cell.angle_beta   90.00
_cell.angle_gamma   90.00
#
_symmetry.space_group_name_H-M   'P 1'
#
loop_
_entity.id
_entity.type
_entity.pdbx_description
1 polymer ?
#
loop_
_entity_poly.entity_id
_entity_poly.type
_entity_poly.pdbx_seq_one_letter_code
_entity_poly.pdbx_strand_id
1 'polypeptide(L)'
;MADIDLERTDQGSVQFNDSSQYTDYALLEQLLLQDSSTSTLPRDHSFIQKLNRDNTQGHTMQQLVQYQSPTVTVTAILQSHTQLTQQLRHVLSQTVVPDHIWIIGDQKIENNKRVRYIDAKDIIEAISLADTDYVWVLDHDALPGKRYLEYALKVNSSPEYNNALVGTGAYRDGQCISAIERSQVVDVIRDSWVIKKSWIPLLKHEDKGNKEASSTFISRVLYTHGILSVALPSTDLNYMAHTKPRETCKEDSSWKKKLPNDAILFYFNLPQMEELVCRFADKNVVIVSDIEIKQCKNDSWPVFKASDDVSPILDLVQPKLVISDTKLYQTEIPIIYLSKRDIPHSSWLTDLPVDMLAEWNSISIKIMVNVDKKHANYERLITSLDKAHYLGDSVDLTFLMDYTADRTIQRLANHYQWKHGRKYLRHRIVQTHRMALFAESWYPSSNDEYAILLDTELELSPHFYSWAKYAILQYRHQSKQLFGISLYRPNMIETDSGGRRLFTERPHGPFLMQWPSHSGAVFFPEHWREFHDYMTARLADRTGHRMQDVTIPDSRANEWKLSWRKYFEELVYLRSYVMLYPSTSLSTRHIELKKKSQKEKFKDALSLFEAPLMTNASQLHLPASIDSLPIYDYYGHLSDMKTMKERGGDLQDSISACLPNTEQNFDPSDLLCPFGKIVTVTVENEDDPVPELPPKKVDVYV
;
A
#
# COMPACT_ATOMS: atom_id res chain seq x y z
N MET A 1 9.43 64.57 33.45
CA MET A 1 9.44 66.01 33.16
C MET A 1 8.50 66.19 31.99
N ALA A 2 7.34 66.81 32.25
CA ALA A 2 6.33 67.24 31.27
C ALA A 2 6.94 68.35 30.36
N ASP A 3 6.45 68.79 29.21
CA ASP A 3 5.16 68.86 28.49
C ASP A 3 5.52 68.92 26.98
N ILE A 4 4.63 68.77 25.99
CA ILE A 4 3.76 69.83 25.45
C ILE A 4 2.76 69.22 24.44
N ASP A 5 1.49 69.55 24.65
CA ASP A 5 0.34 69.42 23.75
C ASP A 5 0.41 70.35 22.52
N LEU A 6 -0.20 69.96 21.39
CA LEU A 6 -1.31 70.70 20.75
C LEU A 6 -1.81 70.03 19.44
N GLU A 7 -3.12 69.78 19.44
CA GLU A 7 -4.10 69.91 18.35
C GLU A 7 -4.19 68.93 17.15
N ARG A 8 -5.18 68.01 17.29
CA ARG A 8 -6.40 67.81 16.48
C ARG A 8 -6.34 67.81 14.94
N THR A 9 -6.76 66.65 14.39
CA THR A 9 -7.61 66.32 13.22
C THR A 9 -6.93 65.50 12.12
N ASP A 10 -7.18 64.19 12.11
CA ASP A 10 -7.86 63.52 10.99
C ASP A 10 -8.26 62.09 11.37
N GLN A 11 -9.54 61.75 11.21
CA GLN A 11 -10.04 60.39 11.30
C GLN A 11 -9.64 59.62 10.03
N GLY A 12 -8.47 59.00 10.04
CA GLY A 12 -8.08 58.02 9.03
C GLY A 12 -8.64 56.65 9.39
N SER A 13 -9.84 56.31 8.89
CA SER A 13 -10.31 54.93 8.88
C SER A 13 -9.45 54.12 7.92
N VAL A 14 -8.65 53.19 8.43
CA VAL A 14 -7.98 52.18 7.59
C VAL A 14 -9.04 51.14 7.20
N GLN A 15 -9.62 51.30 6.02
CA GLN A 15 -10.40 50.25 5.37
C GLN A 15 -9.43 49.16 4.89
N PHE A 16 -9.52 47.98 5.50
CA PHE A 16 -8.98 46.77 4.89
C PHE A 16 -9.99 46.31 3.83
N ASN A 17 -9.54 46.18 2.58
CA ASN A 17 -10.31 45.47 1.58
C ASN A 17 -10.39 44.00 2.01
N ASP A 18 -11.61 43.56 2.29
CA ASP A 18 -11.95 42.17 2.50
C ASP A 18 -11.58 41.36 1.25
N SER A 19 -10.51 40.58 1.35
CA SER A 19 -10.05 39.70 0.27
C SER A 19 -10.86 38.40 0.16
N SER A 20 -11.98 38.27 0.88
CA SER A 20 -12.89 37.12 0.74
C SER A 20 -13.79 37.17 -0.51
N GLN A 21 -13.72 38.22 -1.33
CA GLN A 21 -14.56 38.36 -2.53
C GLN A 21 -13.88 38.02 -3.88
N TYR A 22 -12.72 37.35 -3.89
CA TYR A 22 -12.11 36.83 -5.12
C TYR A 22 -11.63 35.38 -4.98
N THR A 23 -12.32 34.56 -4.19
CA THR A 23 -12.16 33.11 -4.33
C THR A 23 -13.06 32.68 -5.49
N ASP A 24 -12.46 32.46 -6.65
CA ASP A 24 -13.12 31.84 -7.78
C ASP A 24 -13.46 30.39 -7.40
N TYR A 25 -14.65 30.19 -6.84
CA TYR A 25 -15.14 28.88 -6.41
C TYR A 25 -15.24 27.89 -7.58
N ALA A 26 -15.32 28.37 -8.84
CA ALA A 26 -15.27 27.50 -10.01
C ALA A 26 -13.84 27.00 -10.30
N LEU A 27 -12.82 27.83 -10.06
CA LEU A 27 -11.42 27.40 -10.10
C LEU A 27 -11.08 26.49 -8.91
N LEU A 28 -11.65 26.76 -7.73
CA LEU A 28 -11.50 25.91 -6.55
C LEU A 28 -12.20 24.55 -6.75
N GLU A 29 -13.39 24.52 -7.34
CA GLU A 29 -14.05 23.28 -7.78
C GLU A 29 -13.24 22.58 -8.86
N GLN A 30 -12.64 23.28 -9.83
CA GLN A 30 -11.73 22.65 -10.81
C GLN A 30 -10.47 22.03 -10.18
N LEU A 31 -9.97 22.61 -9.08
CA LEU A 31 -8.80 22.11 -8.35
C LEU A 31 -9.16 21.00 -7.35
N LEU A 32 -10.39 20.97 -6.83
CA LEU A 32 -10.89 19.97 -5.88
C LEU A 32 -11.60 18.79 -6.57
N LEU A 33 -12.16 18.98 -7.77
CA LEU A 33 -12.69 17.96 -8.68
C LEU A 33 -11.59 17.30 -9.53
N GLN A 34 -10.30 17.52 -9.20
CA GLN A 34 -9.33 16.44 -9.40
C GLN A 34 -9.62 15.37 -8.35
N ASP A 35 -10.77 14.74 -8.55
CA ASP A 35 -11.25 13.62 -7.82
C ASP A 35 -10.14 12.57 -7.83
N SER A 36 -9.70 12.28 -6.61
CA SER A 36 -9.34 10.96 -6.14
C SER A 36 -10.52 9.97 -6.28
N SER A 37 -11.21 10.00 -7.42
CA SER A 37 -11.91 8.82 -7.91
C SER A 37 -10.84 7.76 -8.02
N THR A 38 -11.02 6.70 -7.25
CA THR A 38 -10.44 5.38 -7.48
C THR A 38 -10.42 5.11 -8.98
N SER A 39 -9.33 5.49 -9.64
CA SER A 39 -9.14 5.24 -11.05
C SER A 39 -8.79 3.76 -11.14
N THR A 40 -9.81 2.92 -11.20
CA THR A 40 -9.77 1.75 -12.06
C THR A 40 -9.77 2.23 -13.52
N LEU A 41 -8.79 3.06 -13.88
CA LEU A 41 -8.35 3.14 -15.26
C LEU A 41 -7.86 1.71 -15.55
N PRO A 42 -8.45 1.01 -16.53
CA PRO A 42 -7.94 -0.29 -16.92
C PRO A 42 -6.48 -0.10 -17.30
N ARG A 43 -5.58 -0.88 -16.69
CA ARG A 43 -4.16 -0.92 -17.09
C ARG A 43 -4.15 -1.06 -18.61
N ASP A 44 -3.52 -0.09 -19.29
CA ASP A 44 -3.46 -0.14 -20.74
C ASP A 44 -2.38 -1.16 -21.14
N HIS A 45 -2.75 -2.44 -21.07
CA HIS A 45 -1.85 -3.56 -21.32
C HIS A 45 -1.24 -3.44 -22.72
N SER A 46 0.03 -3.83 -22.84
CA SER A 46 0.66 -3.90 -24.16
C SER A 46 -0.11 -4.87 -25.05
N PHE A 47 -0.11 -4.62 -26.36
CA PHE A 47 -0.83 -5.47 -27.31
C PHE A 47 -0.47 -6.96 -27.17
N ILE A 48 0.81 -7.29 -26.93
CA ILE A 48 1.28 -8.66 -26.74
C ILE A 48 0.66 -9.32 -25.49
N GLN A 49 0.47 -8.56 -24.41
CA GLN A 49 -0.17 -9.07 -23.20
C GLN A 49 -1.65 -9.31 -23.43
N LYS A 50 -2.34 -8.35 -24.07
CA LYS A 50 -3.72 -8.51 -24.50
C LYS A 50 -3.86 -9.74 -25.39
N LEU A 51 -2.89 -10.02 -26.26
CA LEU A 51 -2.83 -11.23 -27.08
C LEU A 51 -2.57 -12.52 -26.28
N ASN A 52 -1.88 -12.45 -25.14
CA ASN A 52 -1.54 -13.61 -24.31
C ASN A 52 -2.67 -14.02 -23.38
N ARG A 53 -3.37 -13.06 -22.78
CA ARG A 53 -4.36 -13.28 -21.71
C ARG A 53 -5.78 -12.89 -22.09
N ASP A 54 -5.94 -11.83 -22.87
CA ASP A 54 -7.27 -11.41 -23.31
C ASP A 54 -7.62 -12.18 -24.58
N ASN A 55 -8.90 -12.35 -24.89
CA ASN A 55 -9.33 -12.94 -26.17
C ASN A 55 -9.06 -12.00 -27.37
N THR A 56 -8.01 -11.19 -27.28
CA THR A 56 -7.56 -10.26 -28.32
C THR A 56 -7.03 -11.06 -29.49
N GLN A 57 -7.53 -10.74 -30.67
CA GLN A 57 -7.08 -11.40 -31.89
C GLN A 57 -5.81 -10.72 -32.40
N GLY A 58 -4.81 -11.54 -32.73
CA GLY A 58 -3.59 -11.04 -33.34
C GLY A 58 -3.81 -10.47 -34.74
N HIS A 59 -2.81 -9.72 -35.21
CA HIS A 59 -2.83 -9.15 -36.54
C HIS A 59 -2.64 -10.20 -37.63
N THR A 60 -3.28 -9.96 -38.77
CA THR A 60 -3.06 -10.70 -40.01
C THR A 60 -1.78 -10.23 -40.70
N MET A 61 -1.27 -11.04 -41.63
CA MET A 61 -0.11 -10.66 -42.44
C MET A 61 -0.29 -9.28 -43.12
N GLN A 62 -1.48 -9.03 -43.69
CA GLN A 62 -1.78 -7.80 -44.42
C GLN A 62 -1.69 -6.55 -43.54
N GLN A 63 -2.01 -6.66 -42.26
CA GLN A 63 -1.87 -5.57 -41.29
C GLN A 63 -0.40 -5.37 -40.91
N LEU A 64 0.32 -6.45 -40.63
CA LEU A 64 1.72 -6.40 -40.18
C LEU A 64 2.69 -5.87 -41.25
N VAL A 65 2.46 -6.16 -42.53
CA VAL A 65 3.34 -5.67 -43.63
C VAL A 65 3.22 -4.16 -43.87
N GLN A 66 2.17 -3.52 -43.34
CA GLN A 66 1.94 -2.07 -43.45
C GLN A 66 2.83 -1.25 -42.52
N TYR A 67 3.43 -1.86 -41.48
CA TYR A 67 4.38 -1.15 -40.63
C TYR A 67 5.57 -0.63 -41.44
N GLN A 68 6.11 0.50 -40.99
CA GLN A 68 7.23 1.17 -41.63
C GLN A 68 8.52 0.35 -41.45
N SER A 69 9.32 0.26 -42.51
CA SER A 69 10.65 -0.34 -42.43
C SER A 69 11.56 0.52 -41.57
N PRO A 70 12.21 -0.02 -40.53
CA PRO A 70 13.18 0.73 -39.74
C PRO A 70 14.51 0.88 -40.51
N THR A 71 15.22 1.98 -40.28
CA THR A 71 16.61 2.17 -40.74
C THR A 71 17.56 1.67 -39.66
N VAL A 72 17.98 0.41 -39.76
CA VAL A 72 18.74 -0.31 -38.72
C VAL A 72 19.82 -1.18 -39.34
N THR A 73 20.88 -1.43 -38.59
CA THR A 73 21.97 -2.32 -38.96
C THR A 73 21.69 -3.76 -38.55
N VAL A 74 22.03 -4.72 -39.41
CA VAL A 74 21.78 -6.15 -39.18
C VAL A 74 22.99 -7.01 -39.51
N THR A 75 23.39 -7.84 -38.54
CA THR A 75 24.34 -8.93 -38.74
C THR A 75 23.58 -10.25 -38.84
N ALA A 76 23.68 -10.95 -39.98
CA ALA A 76 23.18 -12.31 -40.12
C ALA A 76 24.22 -13.32 -39.65
N ILE A 77 23.83 -14.33 -38.88
CA ILE A 77 24.72 -15.39 -38.39
C ILE A 77 24.23 -16.74 -38.92
N LEU A 78 25.14 -17.45 -39.60
CA LEU A 78 24.91 -18.76 -40.20
C LEU A 78 25.94 -19.77 -39.66
N GLN A 79 25.49 -20.99 -39.38
CA GLN A 79 26.39 -22.09 -39.04
C GLN A 79 26.80 -22.86 -40.29
N SER A 80 28.07 -23.26 -40.39
CA SER A 80 28.61 -24.02 -41.51
C SER A 80 27.94 -25.40 -41.61
N HIS A 81 27.48 -25.76 -42.82
CA HIS A 81 26.84 -27.04 -43.12
C HIS A 81 26.92 -27.36 -44.62
N THR A 82 26.46 -28.55 -45.01
CA THR A 82 26.55 -29.05 -46.40
C THR A 82 25.75 -28.24 -47.43
N GLN A 83 24.71 -27.51 -47.01
CA GLN A 83 23.84 -26.70 -47.89
C GLN A 83 24.06 -25.19 -47.72
N LEU A 84 25.17 -24.76 -47.11
CA LEU A 84 25.45 -23.37 -46.79
C LEU A 84 25.37 -22.44 -48.01
N THR A 85 25.84 -22.88 -49.18
CA THR A 85 25.74 -22.08 -50.41
C THR A 85 24.29 -21.79 -50.79
N GLN A 86 23.37 -22.74 -50.57
CA GLN A 86 21.96 -22.53 -50.83
C GLN A 86 21.37 -21.54 -49.81
N GLN A 87 21.65 -21.73 -48.52
CA GLN A 87 21.19 -20.81 -47.47
C GLN A 87 21.71 -19.38 -47.71
N LEU A 88 22.98 -19.22 -48.07
CA LEU A 88 23.60 -17.93 -48.36
C LEU A 88 22.92 -17.22 -49.54
N ARG A 89 22.51 -17.94 -50.58
CA ARG A 89 21.74 -17.35 -51.70
C ARG A 89 20.40 -16.80 -51.22
N HIS A 90 19.70 -17.51 -50.33
CA HIS A 90 18.44 -17.03 -49.76
C HIS A 90 18.62 -15.76 -48.91
N VAL A 91 19.68 -15.71 -48.09
CA VAL A 91 20.04 -14.53 -47.28
C VAL A 91 20.42 -13.33 -48.15
N LEU A 92 21.21 -13.55 -49.21
CA LEU A 92 21.60 -12.48 -50.13
C LEU A 92 20.45 -12.02 -51.05
N SER A 93 19.41 -12.84 -51.21
CA SER A 93 18.22 -12.51 -52.01
C SER A 93 17.11 -11.77 -51.24
N GLN A 94 17.34 -11.45 -49.96
CA GLN A 94 16.38 -10.69 -49.18
C GLN A 94 16.17 -9.28 -49.76
N THR A 95 14.95 -8.75 -49.66
CA THR A 95 14.64 -7.36 -50.06
C THR A 95 15.43 -6.34 -49.22
N VAL A 96 15.67 -6.67 -47.95
CA VAL A 96 16.62 -5.99 -47.08
C VAL A 96 17.80 -6.92 -46.89
N VAL A 97 18.98 -6.54 -47.38
CA VAL A 97 20.18 -7.39 -47.29
C VAL A 97 20.96 -7.05 -46.01
N PRO A 98 21.32 -8.02 -45.16
CA PRO A 98 22.12 -7.78 -43.95
C PRO A 98 23.43 -7.04 -44.25
N ASP A 99 23.82 -6.11 -43.39
CA ASP A 99 25.07 -5.35 -43.49
C ASP A 99 26.29 -6.26 -43.38
N HIS A 100 26.19 -7.25 -42.51
CA HIS A 100 27.22 -8.26 -42.28
C HIS A 100 26.59 -9.65 -42.29
N ILE A 101 27.32 -10.64 -42.83
CA ILE A 101 26.96 -12.05 -42.82
C ILE A 101 28.15 -12.79 -42.21
N TRP A 102 27.93 -13.37 -41.04
CA TRP A 102 28.92 -14.10 -40.28
C TRP A 102 28.67 -15.60 -40.43
N ILE A 103 29.74 -16.34 -40.71
CA ILE A 103 29.72 -17.79 -40.84
C ILE A 103 30.59 -18.37 -39.74
N ILE A 104 30.03 -19.28 -38.95
CA ILE A 104 30.71 -19.96 -37.84
C ILE A 104 30.78 -21.47 -38.08
N GLY A 105 31.75 -22.16 -37.47
CA GLY A 105 31.93 -23.62 -37.58
C GLY A 105 33.21 -24.00 -38.34
N ASP A 106 33.29 -25.22 -38.85
CA ASP A 106 34.59 -25.79 -39.27
C ASP A 106 35.09 -25.31 -40.64
N GLN A 107 34.22 -24.78 -41.49
CA GLN A 107 34.59 -24.34 -42.84
C GLN A 107 34.99 -22.87 -42.85
N LYS A 108 36.31 -22.62 -42.94
CA LYS A 108 36.86 -21.29 -43.18
C LYS A 108 36.55 -20.83 -44.60
N ILE A 109 35.93 -19.66 -44.71
CA ILE A 109 35.60 -18.99 -45.98
C ILE A 109 36.42 -17.71 -46.08
N GLU A 110 36.82 -17.32 -47.30
CA GLU A 110 37.52 -16.06 -47.52
C GLU A 110 36.64 -14.86 -47.14
N ASN A 111 37.18 -14.02 -46.26
CA ASN A 111 36.51 -12.81 -45.81
C ASN A 111 36.42 -11.80 -46.95
N ASN A 112 35.24 -11.20 -47.13
CA ASN A 112 35.04 -10.06 -48.01
C ASN A 112 34.36 -8.91 -47.26
N LYS A 113 33.90 -7.88 -47.99
CA LYS A 113 33.28 -6.70 -47.37
C LYS A 113 32.01 -7.02 -46.56
N ARG A 114 31.26 -8.06 -46.92
CA ARG A 114 29.95 -8.40 -46.32
C ARG A 114 29.94 -9.77 -45.62
N VAL A 115 30.61 -10.77 -46.18
CA VAL A 115 30.69 -12.13 -45.63
C VAL A 115 32.00 -12.32 -44.89
N ARG A 116 31.96 -12.79 -43.65
CA ARG A 116 33.14 -13.05 -42.82
C ARG A 116 33.00 -14.37 -42.07
N TYR A 117 34.10 -15.11 -41.99
CA TYR A 117 34.26 -16.21 -41.04
C TYR A 117 34.55 -15.65 -39.64
N ILE A 118 33.85 -16.15 -38.63
CA ILE A 118 34.06 -15.79 -37.22
C ILE A 118 34.45 -17.04 -36.45
N ASP A 119 35.56 -16.95 -35.72
CA ASP A 119 36.03 -18.01 -34.83
C ASP A 119 35.29 -17.92 -33.50
N ALA A 120 34.08 -18.49 -33.47
CA ALA A 120 33.23 -18.59 -32.28
C ALA A 120 32.87 -20.07 -32.05
N LYS A 121 32.83 -20.48 -30.78
CA LYS A 121 32.53 -21.86 -30.37
C LYS A 121 31.10 -22.26 -30.73
N ASP A 122 30.17 -21.31 -30.61
CA ASP A 122 28.76 -21.53 -30.93
C ASP A 122 28.07 -20.23 -31.39
N ILE A 123 26.76 -20.38 -31.70
CA ILE A 123 25.89 -19.28 -32.12
C ILE A 123 25.78 -18.21 -31.02
N ILE A 124 25.80 -18.58 -29.73
CA ILE A 124 25.60 -17.64 -28.63
C ILE A 124 26.82 -16.73 -28.48
N GLU A 125 28.03 -17.30 -28.56
CA GLU A 125 29.27 -16.53 -28.60
C GLU A 125 29.28 -15.61 -29.83
N ALA A 126 28.84 -16.07 -31.00
CA ALA A 126 28.75 -15.25 -32.19
C ALA A 126 27.76 -14.08 -32.04
N ILE A 127 26.57 -14.30 -31.48
CA ILE A 127 25.59 -13.24 -31.16
C ILE A 127 26.24 -12.21 -30.23
N SER A 128 27.00 -12.68 -29.24
CA SER A 128 27.62 -11.85 -28.21
C SER A 128 28.66 -10.87 -28.77
N LEU A 129 29.28 -11.20 -29.91
CA LEU A 129 30.32 -10.41 -30.57
C LEU A 129 29.75 -9.37 -31.55
N ALA A 130 28.49 -9.50 -31.95
CA ALA A 130 27.86 -8.62 -32.93
C ALA A 130 27.54 -7.24 -32.33
N ASP A 131 27.84 -6.18 -33.09
CA ASP A 131 27.66 -4.78 -32.67
C ASP A 131 26.65 -4.01 -33.56
N THR A 132 25.67 -4.72 -34.10
CA THR A 132 24.58 -4.15 -34.92
C THR A 132 23.29 -4.01 -34.11
N ASP A 133 22.35 -3.19 -34.58
CA ASP A 133 21.06 -2.95 -33.91
C ASP A 133 20.25 -4.25 -33.74
N TYR A 134 20.31 -5.12 -34.75
CA TYR A 134 19.74 -6.45 -34.73
C TYR A 134 20.75 -7.52 -35.14
N VAL A 135 20.56 -8.72 -34.60
CA VAL A 135 21.28 -9.93 -35.00
C VAL A 135 20.26 -10.92 -35.54
N TRP A 136 20.43 -11.32 -36.80
CA TRP A 136 19.54 -12.25 -37.48
C TRP A 136 20.19 -13.64 -37.52
N VAL A 137 19.69 -14.55 -36.70
CA VAL A 137 20.21 -15.91 -36.59
C VAL A 137 19.31 -16.85 -37.39
N LEU A 138 19.92 -17.77 -38.13
CA LEU A 138 19.20 -18.83 -38.85
C LEU A 138 19.68 -20.20 -38.40
N ASP A 139 18.73 -21.13 -38.26
CA ASP A 139 19.05 -22.53 -38.07
C ASP A 139 19.83 -23.10 -39.27
N HIS A 140 20.57 -24.18 -39.02
CA HIS A 140 21.48 -24.83 -39.96
C HIS A 140 20.88 -25.29 -41.30
N ASP A 141 19.56 -25.26 -41.49
CA ASP A 141 18.85 -25.66 -42.70
C ASP A 141 17.73 -24.68 -43.10
N ALA A 142 17.57 -23.58 -42.36
CA ALA A 142 16.52 -22.60 -42.61
C ALA A 142 16.77 -21.84 -43.93
N LEU A 143 15.80 -21.95 -44.84
CA LEU A 143 15.74 -21.28 -46.13
C LEU A 143 14.65 -20.20 -46.13
N PRO A 144 14.99 -18.93 -45.79
CA PRO A 144 14.00 -17.86 -45.69
C PRO A 144 13.45 -17.43 -47.04
N GLY A 145 12.19 -17.00 -47.05
CA GLY A 145 11.55 -16.34 -48.18
C GLY A 145 12.16 -14.95 -48.44
N LYS A 146 11.99 -14.41 -49.65
CA LYS A 146 12.67 -13.18 -50.12
C LYS A 146 12.38 -11.91 -49.29
N ARG A 147 11.30 -11.89 -48.50
CA ARG A 147 10.85 -10.71 -47.74
C ARG A 147 10.80 -10.98 -46.22
N TYR A 148 11.35 -12.10 -45.76
CA TYR A 148 11.27 -12.48 -44.35
C TYR A 148 11.99 -11.49 -43.44
N LEU A 149 13.22 -11.09 -43.78
CA LEU A 149 13.97 -10.18 -42.91
C LEU A 149 13.30 -8.81 -42.81
N GLU A 150 12.87 -8.24 -43.95
CA GLU A 150 12.10 -6.98 -43.98
C GLU A 150 10.87 -7.06 -43.06
N TYR A 151 10.14 -8.18 -43.13
CA TYR A 151 8.94 -8.41 -42.35
C TYR A 151 9.20 -8.53 -40.85
N ALA A 152 10.17 -9.36 -40.46
CA ALA A 152 10.54 -9.52 -39.07
C ALA A 152 11.03 -8.20 -38.46
N LEU A 153 11.84 -7.41 -39.19
CA LEU A 153 12.31 -6.10 -38.72
C LEU A 153 11.15 -5.10 -38.55
N LYS A 154 10.25 -5.00 -39.53
CA LYS A 154 9.05 -4.14 -39.45
C LYS A 154 8.23 -4.41 -38.20
N VAL A 155 7.95 -5.68 -37.93
CA VAL A 155 7.15 -6.08 -36.77
C VAL A 155 7.92 -5.82 -35.48
N ASN A 156 9.21 -6.18 -35.42
CA ASN A 156 10.04 -6.00 -34.23
C ASN A 156 10.36 -4.52 -33.90
N SER A 157 10.17 -3.60 -34.86
CA SER A 157 10.22 -2.15 -34.64
C SER A 157 8.84 -1.51 -34.41
N SER A 158 7.75 -2.27 -34.51
CA SER A 158 6.40 -1.73 -34.34
C SER A 158 6.08 -1.43 -32.86
N PRO A 159 5.21 -0.46 -32.57
CA PRO A 159 4.81 -0.16 -31.19
C PRO A 159 4.19 -1.35 -30.46
N GLU A 160 3.53 -2.24 -31.19
CA GLU A 160 2.75 -3.35 -30.62
C GLU A 160 3.59 -4.61 -30.37
N TYR A 161 4.68 -4.83 -31.11
CA TYR A 161 5.50 -6.04 -31.01
C TYR A 161 6.97 -5.77 -30.69
N ASN A 162 7.35 -4.52 -30.36
CA ASN A 162 8.76 -4.17 -30.09
C ASN A 162 9.38 -4.98 -28.95
N ASN A 163 8.61 -5.42 -27.96
CA ASN A 163 9.11 -6.18 -26.82
C ASN A 163 8.75 -7.67 -26.93
N ALA A 164 8.67 -8.20 -28.16
CA ALA A 164 8.42 -9.61 -28.41
C ALA A 164 9.49 -10.23 -29.34
N LEU A 165 9.90 -11.47 -29.02
CA LEU A 165 10.67 -12.29 -29.93
C LEU A 165 9.74 -12.82 -31.02
N VAL A 166 9.92 -12.36 -32.25
CA VAL A 166 9.04 -12.72 -33.37
C VAL A 166 9.67 -13.74 -34.32
N GLY A 167 8.82 -14.60 -34.91
CA GLY A 167 9.21 -15.50 -36.01
C GLY A 167 8.02 -16.27 -36.57
N THR A 168 8.17 -16.96 -37.70
CA THR A 168 7.03 -17.64 -38.36
C THR A 168 6.97 -19.15 -38.13
N GLY A 169 8.10 -19.76 -37.76
CA GLY A 169 8.16 -21.14 -37.29
C GLY A 169 8.05 -21.14 -35.77
N ALA A 170 7.13 -21.93 -35.22
CA ALA A 170 6.88 -21.92 -33.78
C ALA A 170 6.56 -23.30 -33.23
N TYR A 171 6.63 -23.40 -31.90
CA TYR A 171 6.16 -24.54 -31.12
C TYR A 171 5.29 -24.06 -29.96
N ARG A 172 4.18 -24.75 -29.75
CA ARG A 172 3.23 -24.51 -28.66
C ARG A 172 2.53 -25.82 -28.32
N ASP A 173 2.38 -26.11 -27.04
CA ASP A 173 1.56 -27.24 -26.54
C ASP A 173 1.85 -28.60 -27.22
N GLY A 174 3.12 -28.92 -27.47
CA GLY A 174 3.48 -30.21 -28.08
C GLY A 174 3.41 -30.24 -29.60
N GLN A 175 3.00 -29.14 -30.25
CA GLN A 175 2.77 -29.09 -31.70
C GLN A 175 3.59 -28.00 -32.38
N CYS A 176 4.10 -28.34 -33.57
CA CYS A 176 4.72 -27.38 -34.46
C CYS A 176 3.64 -26.57 -35.16
N ILE A 177 3.78 -25.25 -35.13
CA ILE A 177 2.84 -24.34 -35.78
C ILE A 177 3.58 -23.58 -36.88
N SER A 178 3.00 -23.60 -38.06
CA SER A 178 3.43 -22.85 -39.24
C SER A 178 2.20 -22.48 -40.07
N ALA A 179 2.36 -21.56 -41.03
CA ALA A 179 1.28 -21.12 -41.92
C ALA A 179 0.01 -20.63 -41.19
N ILE A 180 0.19 -19.96 -40.04
CA ILE A 180 -0.92 -19.41 -39.26
C ILE A 180 -1.46 -18.13 -39.91
N GLU A 181 -2.76 -17.86 -39.73
CA GLU A 181 -3.43 -16.70 -40.33
C GLU A 181 -3.21 -15.40 -39.55
N ARG A 182 -3.01 -15.52 -38.23
CA ARG A 182 -2.91 -14.41 -37.29
C ARG A 182 -1.78 -14.61 -36.30
N SER A 183 -1.19 -13.50 -35.84
CA SER A 183 -0.14 -13.56 -34.83
C SER A 183 -0.69 -14.15 -33.53
N GLN A 184 0.07 -14.98 -32.85
CA GLN A 184 -0.32 -15.56 -31.57
C GLN A 184 0.92 -15.78 -30.73
N VAL A 185 0.80 -15.83 -29.40
CA VAL A 185 1.95 -15.94 -28.46
C VAL A 185 2.84 -17.16 -28.74
N VAL A 186 2.74 -18.35 -28.17
CA VAL A 186 3.69 -19.50 -28.38
C VAL A 186 4.81 -19.57 -27.36
N ASP A 187 5.42 -20.75 -27.28
CA ASP A 187 6.43 -21.08 -26.27
C ASP A 187 7.84 -20.93 -26.82
N VAL A 188 8.05 -21.33 -28.08
CA VAL A 188 9.36 -21.30 -28.72
C VAL A 188 9.24 -20.83 -30.17
N ILE A 189 10.07 -19.85 -30.55
CA ILE A 189 10.30 -19.49 -31.96
C ILE A 189 11.40 -20.37 -32.54
N ARG A 190 11.25 -20.76 -33.81
CA ARG A 190 12.11 -21.71 -34.52
C ARG A 190 12.55 -21.16 -35.87
N ASP A 191 13.51 -21.85 -36.49
CA ASP A 191 14.08 -21.60 -37.82
C ASP A 191 14.90 -20.32 -37.94
N SER A 192 14.44 -19.23 -37.34
CA SER A 192 15.11 -17.96 -37.39
C SER A 192 14.70 -16.99 -36.29
N TRP A 193 15.67 -16.24 -35.77
CA TRP A 193 15.48 -15.25 -34.70
C TRP A 193 16.07 -13.90 -35.09
N VAL A 194 15.31 -12.84 -34.87
CA VAL A 194 15.79 -11.46 -34.99
C VAL A 194 15.91 -10.87 -33.58
N ILE A 195 17.14 -10.81 -33.08
CA ILE A 195 17.45 -10.47 -31.69
C ILE A 195 17.92 -9.00 -31.63
N LYS A 196 17.37 -8.23 -30.69
CA LYS A 196 17.79 -6.84 -30.46
C LYS A 196 19.14 -6.78 -29.75
N LYS A 197 19.94 -5.76 -30.08
CA LYS A 197 21.19 -5.46 -29.38
C LYS A 197 21.01 -5.38 -27.85
N SER A 198 19.91 -4.79 -27.38
CA SER A 198 19.58 -4.66 -25.96
C SER A 198 19.33 -6.00 -25.26
N TRP A 199 19.00 -7.07 -25.98
CA TRP A 199 18.75 -8.40 -25.42
C TRP A 199 19.99 -9.29 -25.41
N ILE A 200 21.03 -8.94 -26.17
CA ILE A 200 22.27 -9.70 -26.25
C ILE A 200 22.91 -9.93 -24.87
N PRO A 201 23.01 -8.92 -23.96
CA PRO A 201 23.56 -9.15 -22.62
C PRO A 201 22.80 -10.23 -21.84
N LEU A 202 21.48 -10.32 -21.99
CA LEU A 202 20.65 -11.31 -21.29
C LEU A 202 21.04 -12.75 -21.66
N LEU A 203 21.43 -12.96 -22.92
CA LEU A 203 21.85 -14.27 -23.43
C LEU A 203 23.28 -14.66 -23.00
N LYS A 204 24.13 -13.70 -22.64
CA LYS A 204 25.54 -13.97 -22.28
C LYS A 204 25.70 -14.57 -20.88
N HIS A 205 24.79 -14.26 -19.98
CA HIS A 205 24.89 -14.61 -18.56
C HIS A 205 24.27 -15.97 -18.19
N GLU A 206 23.72 -16.67 -19.18
CA GLU A 206 23.05 -17.95 -19.00
C GLU A 206 23.78 -19.06 -19.77
N ASP A 207 24.01 -20.19 -19.11
CA ASP A 207 24.64 -21.34 -19.75
C ASP A 207 23.60 -22.12 -20.56
N LYS A 208 23.89 -22.32 -21.84
CA LYS A 208 23.12 -23.21 -22.70
C LYS A 208 23.45 -24.66 -22.35
N GLY A 209 22.44 -25.46 -22.01
CA GLY A 209 22.66 -26.88 -21.71
C GLY A 209 23.17 -27.66 -22.92
N ASN A 210 24.06 -28.62 -22.71
CA ASN A 210 24.69 -29.41 -23.80
C ASN A 210 23.70 -30.11 -24.76
N LYS A 211 22.45 -30.35 -24.33
CA LYS A 211 21.39 -30.97 -25.13
C LYS A 211 20.25 -30.01 -25.49
N GLU A 212 20.32 -28.75 -25.07
CA GLU A 212 19.29 -27.75 -25.28
C GLU A 212 19.39 -27.18 -26.70
N ALA A 213 18.26 -27.10 -27.42
CA ALA A 213 18.22 -26.46 -28.73
C ALA A 213 18.39 -24.94 -28.60
N SER A 214 19.02 -24.29 -29.58
CA SER A 214 19.20 -22.81 -29.56
C SER A 214 17.87 -22.07 -29.51
N SER A 215 16.86 -22.60 -30.20
CA SER A 215 15.46 -22.17 -30.16
C SER A 215 14.90 -22.09 -28.74
N THR A 216 15.02 -23.19 -28.00
CA THR A 216 14.57 -23.35 -26.63
C THR A 216 15.34 -22.41 -25.71
N PHE A 217 16.68 -22.38 -25.83
CA PHE A 217 17.54 -21.50 -25.01
C PHE A 217 17.17 -20.02 -25.16
N ILE A 218 17.12 -19.50 -26.40
CA ILE A 218 16.82 -18.08 -26.65
C ILE A 218 15.42 -17.74 -26.14
N SER A 219 14.41 -18.57 -26.44
CA SER A 219 13.03 -18.31 -26.03
C SER A 219 12.87 -18.34 -24.49
N ARG A 220 13.52 -19.30 -23.83
CA ARG A 220 13.54 -19.44 -22.36
C ARG A 220 14.19 -18.24 -21.69
N VAL A 221 15.40 -17.85 -22.12
CA VAL A 221 16.16 -16.76 -21.49
C VAL A 221 15.44 -15.42 -21.67
N LEU A 222 14.85 -15.16 -22.83
CA LEU A 222 14.07 -13.93 -23.03
C LEU A 222 12.79 -13.93 -22.18
N TYR A 223 12.11 -15.07 -22.07
CA TYR A 223 10.93 -15.20 -21.22
C TYR A 223 11.23 -14.93 -19.73
N THR A 224 12.36 -15.40 -19.20
CA THR A 224 12.73 -15.14 -17.80
C THR A 224 13.03 -13.66 -17.52
N HIS A 225 13.13 -12.83 -18.55
CA HIS A 225 13.22 -11.37 -18.48
C HIS A 225 11.94 -10.66 -18.94
N GLY A 226 10.81 -11.36 -19.03
CA GLY A 226 9.50 -10.79 -19.39
C GLY A 226 9.24 -10.60 -20.89
N ILE A 227 10.14 -11.06 -21.78
CA ILE A 227 10.00 -10.92 -23.23
C ILE A 227 9.29 -12.15 -23.80
N LEU A 228 8.10 -11.95 -24.39
CA LEU A 228 7.29 -13.03 -24.95
C LEU A 228 7.70 -13.41 -26.37
N SER A 229 7.59 -14.69 -26.69
CA SER A 229 7.64 -15.19 -28.07
C SER A 229 6.30 -15.00 -28.77
N VAL A 230 6.32 -14.57 -30.03
CA VAL A 230 5.12 -14.35 -30.86
C VAL A 230 5.32 -14.94 -32.25
N ALA A 231 4.50 -15.93 -32.58
CA ALA A 231 4.44 -16.49 -33.92
C ALA A 231 3.74 -15.50 -34.87
N LEU A 232 4.36 -15.21 -36.01
CA LEU A 232 3.84 -14.32 -37.04
C LEU A 232 3.06 -15.09 -38.12
N PRO A 233 2.02 -14.46 -38.71
CA PRO A 233 1.33 -14.97 -39.88
C PRO A 233 2.27 -15.28 -41.04
N SER A 234 2.04 -16.41 -41.70
CA SER A 234 2.97 -16.97 -42.69
C SER A 234 2.26 -17.69 -43.84
N THR A 235 1.14 -17.14 -44.31
CA THR A 235 0.34 -17.68 -45.42
C THR A 235 1.01 -17.55 -46.80
N ASP A 236 2.07 -16.73 -46.93
CA ASP A 236 2.87 -16.56 -48.14
C ASP A 236 4.32 -16.98 -47.88
N LEU A 237 4.84 -17.88 -48.73
CA LEU A 237 6.21 -18.39 -48.72
C LEU A 237 7.27 -17.29 -48.73
N ASN A 238 7.01 -16.14 -49.34
CA ASN A 238 7.96 -15.02 -49.39
C ASN A 238 8.30 -14.44 -48.02
N TYR A 239 7.46 -14.67 -47.02
CA TYR A 239 7.58 -14.12 -45.69
C TYR A 239 7.80 -15.20 -44.62
N MET A 240 8.13 -16.42 -45.01
CA MET A 240 8.43 -17.50 -44.07
C MET A 240 9.92 -17.53 -43.72
N ALA A 241 10.21 -17.75 -42.44
CA ALA A 241 11.55 -18.05 -41.93
C ALA A 241 12.15 -19.29 -42.60
N HIS A 242 11.30 -20.28 -42.89
CA HIS A 242 11.67 -21.46 -43.64
C HIS A 242 10.57 -21.83 -44.63
N THR A 243 10.91 -21.79 -45.93
CA THR A 243 9.99 -22.10 -47.03
C THR A 243 9.72 -23.59 -47.21
N LYS A 244 10.47 -24.46 -46.53
CA LYS A 244 10.25 -25.91 -46.51
C LYS A 244 9.73 -26.30 -45.11
N PRO A 245 8.46 -26.67 -44.94
CA PRO A 245 7.95 -27.04 -43.62
C PRO A 245 8.73 -28.22 -43.05
N ARG A 246 9.09 -28.16 -41.76
CA ARG A 246 9.65 -29.32 -41.07
C ARG A 246 8.53 -30.28 -40.68
N GLU A 247 8.67 -31.55 -41.04
CA GLU A 247 7.71 -32.61 -40.67
C GLU A 247 7.79 -33.00 -39.19
N THR A 248 8.94 -32.77 -38.53
CA THR A 248 9.13 -33.05 -37.11
C THR A 248 9.69 -31.83 -36.38
N CYS A 249 9.20 -31.59 -35.17
CA CYS A 249 9.87 -30.72 -34.21
C CYS A 249 9.85 -31.35 -32.82
N LYS A 250 11.01 -31.37 -32.18
CA LYS A 250 11.15 -31.71 -30.77
C LYS A 250 11.74 -30.48 -30.10
N GLU A 251 10.89 -29.74 -29.41
CA GLU A 251 11.29 -28.61 -28.57
C GLU A 251 10.91 -28.92 -27.12
N ASP A 252 11.66 -28.35 -26.18
CA ASP A 252 11.32 -28.42 -24.76
C ASP A 252 10.65 -27.12 -24.34
N SER A 253 9.39 -27.20 -23.88
CA SER A 253 8.65 -26.07 -23.28
C SER A 253 8.34 -26.28 -21.80
N SER A 254 8.92 -27.32 -21.17
CA SER A 254 8.67 -27.66 -19.76
C SER A 254 9.16 -26.57 -18.77
N TRP A 255 10.06 -25.69 -19.22
CA TRP A 255 10.53 -24.53 -18.49
C TRP A 255 9.45 -23.46 -18.31
N LYS A 256 8.46 -23.37 -19.20
CA LYS A 256 7.42 -22.33 -19.16
C LYS A 256 6.29 -22.75 -18.22
N LYS A 257 6.35 -22.28 -16.98
CA LYS A 257 5.32 -22.52 -15.98
C LYS A 257 4.09 -21.66 -16.25
N LYS A 258 2.90 -22.19 -15.94
CA LYS A 258 1.65 -21.43 -15.99
C LYS A 258 1.68 -20.34 -14.93
N LEU A 259 1.43 -19.10 -15.33
CA LEU A 259 1.32 -17.99 -14.39
C LEU A 259 0.00 -18.09 -13.62
N PRO A 260 0.03 -18.02 -12.28
CA PRO A 260 -1.19 -18.04 -11.50
C PRO A 260 -1.94 -16.71 -11.63
N ASN A 261 -3.27 -16.75 -11.51
CA ASN A 261 -4.07 -15.55 -11.31
C ASN A 261 -3.84 -15.02 -9.89
N ASP A 262 -4.05 -13.72 -9.68
CA ASP A 262 -3.95 -13.11 -8.35
C ASP A 262 -2.59 -13.34 -7.67
N ALA A 263 -1.53 -13.32 -8.47
CA ALA A 263 -0.18 -13.63 -8.02
C ALA A 263 0.36 -12.58 -7.04
N ILE A 264 1.14 -13.04 -6.07
CA ILE A 264 2.07 -12.22 -5.28
C ILE A 264 3.44 -12.36 -5.93
N LEU A 265 4.00 -11.25 -6.38
CA LEU A 265 5.34 -11.22 -6.93
C LEU A 265 6.34 -10.84 -5.84
N PHE A 266 7.32 -11.70 -5.62
CA PHE A 266 8.45 -11.44 -4.74
C PHE A 266 9.65 -10.99 -5.56
N TYR A 267 10.11 -9.77 -5.36
CA TYR A 267 11.34 -9.24 -5.96
C TYR A 267 12.42 -9.17 -4.88
N PHE A 268 13.44 -10.01 -4.94
CA PHE A 268 14.46 -10.00 -3.89
C PHE A 268 15.83 -10.47 -4.33
N ASN A 269 16.84 -9.91 -3.68
CA ASN A 269 18.24 -10.28 -3.82
C ASN A 269 18.92 -10.59 -2.45
N LEU A 270 18.19 -10.39 -1.35
CA LEU A 270 18.61 -10.72 0.00
C LEU A 270 18.18 -12.15 0.37
N PRO A 271 19.11 -13.03 0.79
CA PRO A 271 18.78 -14.39 1.22
C PRO A 271 17.79 -14.44 2.40
N GLN A 272 17.71 -13.39 3.22
CA GLN A 272 16.75 -13.33 4.33
C GLN A 272 15.28 -13.35 3.87
N MET A 273 14.98 -12.90 2.64
CA MET A 273 13.63 -12.93 2.09
C MET A 273 13.13 -14.36 1.87
N GLU A 274 14.04 -15.31 1.68
CA GLU A 274 13.69 -16.69 1.37
C GLU A 274 12.76 -17.30 2.43
N GLU A 275 13.07 -17.12 3.73
CA GLU A 275 12.22 -17.64 4.82
C GLU A 275 10.80 -17.07 4.73
N LEU A 276 10.65 -15.78 4.41
CA LEU A 276 9.36 -15.15 4.26
C LEU A 276 8.60 -15.72 3.06
N VAL A 277 9.26 -15.82 1.90
CA VAL A 277 8.69 -16.41 0.67
C VAL A 277 8.18 -17.83 0.95
N CYS A 278 8.94 -18.63 1.68
CA CYS A 278 8.55 -20.00 2.04
C CYS A 278 7.27 -20.06 2.88
N ARG A 279 6.99 -19.04 3.70
CA ARG A 279 5.76 -18.98 4.49
C ARG A 279 4.53 -18.57 3.67
N PHE A 280 4.72 -18.04 2.47
CA PHE A 280 3.65 -17.76 1.49
C PHE A 280 3.38 -18.96 0.58
N ALA A 281 3.89 -20.15 0.90
CA ALA A 281 3.91 -21.27 -0.04
C ALA A 281 2.53 -21.84 -0.42
N ASP A 282 1.52 -21.57 0.40
CA ASP A 282 0.12 -21.90 0.16
C ASP A 282 -0.60 -20.88 -0.77
N LYS A 283 0.07 -19.79 -1.13
CA LYS A 283 -0.45 -18.71 -1.98
C LYS A 283 0.16 -18.76 -3.39
N ASN A 284 -0.44 -18.00 -4.30
CA ASN A 284 -0.01 -17.89 -5.70
C ASN A 284 1.27 -17.05 -5.82
N VAL A 285 2.45 -17.67 -5.63
CA VAL A 285 3.75 -16.98 -5.62
C VAL A 285 4.41 -16.98 -7.01
N VAL A 286 4.99 -15.83 -7.36
CA VAL A 286 5.92 -15.65 -8.49
C VAL A 286 7.19 -14.99 -7.96
N ILE A 287 8.36 -15.42 -8.44
CA ILE A 287 9.65 -14.95 -7.91
C ILE A 287 10.43 -14.23 -9.00
N VAL A 288 11.03 -13.10 -8.64
CA VAL A 288 12.02 -12.36 -9.42
C VAL A 288 13.28 -12.25 -8.57
N SER A 289 14.33 -12.98 -8.95
CA SER A 289 15.56 -13.04 -8.16
C SER A 289 16.74 -13.55 -8.98
N ASP A 290 17.93 -13.05 -8.66
CA ASP A 290 19.20 -13.61 -9.17
C ASP A 290 19.84 -14.60 -8.19
N ILE A 291 19.31 -14.72 -6.96
CA ILE A 291 19.82 -15.68 -5.98
C ILE A 291 19.10 -17.03 -6.10
N GLU A 292 19.86 -18.10 -5.92
CA GLU A 292 19.31 -19.46 -5.92
C GLU A 292 18.51 -19.72 -4.63
N ILE A 293 17.27 -20.20 -4.80
CA ILE A 293 16.37 -20.61 -3.70
C ILE A 293 16.72 -22.04 -3.27
N LYS A 294 17.06 -22.22 -1.99
CA LYS A 294 17.56 -23.46 -1.40
C LYS A 294 16.58 -24.14 -0.44
N GLN A 295 15.79 -23.39 0.32
CA GLN A 295 15.04 -23.86 1.50
C GLN A 295 13.65 -24.42 1.16
N CYS A 296 12.90 -23.75 0.30
CA CYS A 296 11.52 -24.15 -0.06
C CYS A 296 11.36 -24.33 -1.56
N LYS A 297 12.29 -25.06 -2.17
CA LYS A 297 12.28 -25.31 -3.61
C LYS A 297 10.98 -25.99 -4.03
N ASN A 298 10.05 -25.19 -4.51
CA ASN A 298 8.83 -25.64 -5.15
C ASN A 298 9.04 -25.51 -6.66
N ASP A 299 9.31 -26.63 -7.33
CA ASP A 299 9.59 -26.68 -8.77
C ASP A 299 8.39 -26.23 -9.64
N SER A 300 7.25 -25.89 -9.03
CA SER A 300 6.08 -25.33 -9.70
C SER A 300 6.09 -23.80 -9.81
N TRP A 301 6.86 -23.08 -8.99
CA TRP A 301 6.82 -21.62 -8.99
C TRP A 301 7.52 -21.02 -10.21
N PRO A 302 6.88 -20.07 -10.92
CA PRO A 302 7.55 -19.30 -11.95
C PRO A 302 8.67 -18.44 -11.33
N VAL A 303 9.88 -18.56 -11.88
CA VAL A 303 11.05 -17.78 -11.47
C VAL A 303 11.56 -16.96 -12.66
N PHE A 304 11.70 -15.67 -12.45
CA PHE A 304 12.23 -14.68 -13.37
C PHE A 304 13.55 -14.11 -12.83
N LYS A 305 14.36 -13.54 -13.73
CA LYS A 305 15.63 -12.91 -13.38
C LYS A 305 15.42 -11.47 -12.95
N ALA A 306 16.22 -11.03 -11.98
CA ALA A 306 16.18 -9.64 -11.57
C ALA A 306 16.78 -8.77 -12.68
N SER A 307 16.25 -7.55 -12.82
CA SER A 307 16.76 -6.58 -13.77
C SER A 307 16.42 -5.17 -13.30
N ASP A 308 17.15 -4.18 -13.80
CA ASP A 308 16.91 -2.77 -13.45
C ASP A 308 15.50 -2.31 -13.87
N ASP A 309 14.97 -2.86 -14.96
CA ASP A 309 13.62 -2.60 -15.45
C ASP A 309 12.72 -3.82 -15.24
N VAL A 310 11.98 -3.84 -14.13
CA VAL A 310 11.06 -4.93 -13.79
C VAL A 310 9.74 -4.85 -14.57
N SER A 311 9.47 -3.75 -15.29
CA SER A 311 8.18 -3.49 -15.96
C SER A 311 7.74 -4.63 -16.89
N PRO A 312 8.60 -5.20 -17.76
CA PRO A 312 8.21 -6.32 -18.61
C PRO A 312 7.69 -7.54 -17.82
N ILE A 313 8.27 -7.80 -16.65
CA ILE A 313 7.85 -8.90 -15.77
C ILE A 313 6.54 -8.55 -15.07
N LEU A 314 6.42 -7.33 -14.53
CA LEU A 314 5.18 -6.88 -13.88
C LEU A 314 4.00 -6.91 -14.83
N ASP A 315 4.21 -6.50 -16.08
CA ASP A 315 3.14 -6.50 -17.07
C ASP A 315 2.78 -7.91 -17.58
N LEU A 316 3.75 -8.82 -17.63
CA LEU A 316 3.53 -10.23 -17.98
C LEU A 316 2.78 -10.97 -16.86
N VAL A 317 3.19 -10.77 -15.61
CA VAL A 317 2.66 -11.47 -14.44
C VAL A 317 1.33 -10.86 -14.01
N GLN A 318 1.23 -9.53 -14.04
CA GLN A 318 0.13 -8.73 -13.50
C GLN A 318 -0.21 -9.10 -12.06
N PRO A 319 0.76 -9.01 -11.13
CA PRO A 319 0.52 -9.37 -9.75
C PRO A 319 -0.51 -8.43 -9.11
N LYS A 320 -1.23 -8.95 -8.11
CA LYS A 320 -2.06 -8.12 -7.22
C LYS A 320 -1.19 -7.30 -6.26
N LEU A 321 -0.02 -7.84 -5.92
CA LEU A 321 0.88 -7.30 -4.92
C LEU A 321 2.32 -7.63 -5.27
N VAL A 322 3.23 -6.66 -5.04
CA VAL A 322 4.67 -6.89 -5.06
C VAL A 322 5.23 -6.79 -3.64
N ILE A 323 6.00 -7.77 -3.20
CA ILE A 323 6.80 -7.69 -1.98
C ILE A 323 8.26 -7.64 -2.39
N SER A 324 8.97 -6.58 -2.01
CA SER A 324 10.32 -6.31 -2.51
C SER A 324 11.30 -5.93 -1.42
N ASP A 325 12.53 -6.41 -1.51
CA ASP A 325 13.65 -5.92 -0.67
C ASP A 325 14.42 -4.74 -1.30
N THR A 326 14.03 -4.39 -2.52
CA THR A 326 14.61 -3.33 -3.34
C THR A 326 13.55 -2.27 -3.59
N LYS A 327 13.93 -0.99 -3.48
CA LYS A 327 12.98 0.10 -3.74
C LYS A 327 12.67 0.15 -5.22
N LEU A 328 11.44 -0.19 -5.57
CA LEU A 328 10.90 -0.08 -6.91
C LEU A 328 10.11 1.23 -6.99
N TYR A 329 10.37 2.02 -8.02
CA TYR A 329 9.67 3.26 -8.29
C TYR A 329 8.86 3.06 -9.56
N GLN A 330 7.61 3.54 -9.60
CA GLN A 330 6.68 3.45 -10.75
C GLN A 330 5.96 2.11 -10.92
N THR A 331 4.98 1.85 -10.03
CA THR A 331 3.98 0.83 -10.33
C THR A 331 2.61 1.29 -9.85
N GLU A 332 1.58 1.06 -10.66
CA GLU A 332 0.17 1.12 -10.21
C GLU A 332 -0.18 -0.05 -9.27
N ILE A 333 0.75 -0.99 -9.11
CA ILE A 333 0.63 -2.14 -8.23
C ILE A 333 1.05 -1.75 -6.82
N PRO A 334 0.32 -2.16 -5.78
CA PRO A 334 0.77 -2.07 -4.39
C PRO A 334 2.13 -2.74 -4.22
N ILE A 335 3.09 -2.02 -3.64
CA ILE A 335 4.42 -2.54 -3.30
C ILE A 335 4.63 -2.46 -1.79
N ILE A 336 4.98 -3.59 -1.19
CA ILE A 336 5.47 -3.67 0.19
C ILE A 336 7.00 -3.75 0.13
N TYR A 337 7.67 -2.67 0.51
CA TYR A 337 9.12 -2.62 0.59
C TYR A 337 9.61 -3.07 1.97
N LEU A 338 10.40 -4.14 2.02
CA LEU A 338 10.98 -4.67 3.25
C LEU A 338 12.48 -4.42 3.30
N SER A 339 12.93 -3.55 4.20
CA SER A 339 14.36 -3.38 4.44
C SER A 339 14.95 -4.64 5.07
N LYS A 340 16.28 -4.82 4.98
CA LYS A 340 17.00 -5.90 5.67
C LYS A 340 16.65 -6.01 7.17
N ARG A 341 16.32 -4.89 7.81
CA ARG A 341 15.93 -4.82 9.21
C ARG A 341 14.50 -5.30 9.47
N ASP A 342 13.61 -5.14 8.50
CA ASP A 342 12.16 -5.41 8.64
C ASP A 342 11.79 -6.83 8.27
N ILE A 343 12.54 -7.47 7.35
CA ILE A 343 12.28 -8.84 6.88
C ILE A 343 12.04 -9.85 8.03
N PRO A 344 12.90 -9.93 9.07
CA PRO A 344 12.71 -10.89 10.16
C PRO A 344 11.46 -10.64 11.03
N HIS A 345 10.84 -9.48 10.88
CA HIS A 345 9.68 -9.03 11.67
C HIS A 345 8.39 -8.95 10.84
N SER A 346 8.42 -9.45 9.59
CA SER A 346 7.33 -9.32 8.63
C SER A 346 6.54 -10.61 8.43
N SER A 347 6.74 -11.63 9.27
CA SER A 347 6.04 -12.92 9.13
C SER A 347 4.53 -12.78 9.26
N TRP A 348 4.03 -11.81 10.02
CA TRP A 348 2.58 -11.58 10.19
C TRP A 348 1.86 -11.27 8.87
N LEU A 349 2.58 -10.81 7.82
CA LEU A 349 1.99 -10.61 6.49
C LEU A 349 1.38 -11.91 5.93
N THR A 350 1.86 -13.08 6.35
CA THR A 350 1.35 -14.37 5.88
C THR A 350 -0.07 -14.63 6.36
N ASP A 351 -0.45 -14.04 7.49
CA ASP A 351 -1.77 -14.23 8.10
C ASP A 351 -2.88 -13.53 7.30
N LEU A 352 -2.52 -12.53 6.47
CA LEU A 352 -3.47 -11.74 5.68
C LEU A 352 -3.80 -12.37 4.32
N PRO A 353 -5.08 -12.35 3.90
CA PRO A 353 -5.47 -12.58 2.51
C PRO A 353 -4.77 -11.61 1.54
N VAL A 354 -4.56 -12.06 0.29
CA VAL A 354 -3.88 -11.25 -0.74
C VAL A 354 -4.64 -9.95 -1.05
N ASP A 355 -5.98 -10.01 -1.05
CA ASP A 355 -6.81 -8.83 -1.31
C ASP A 355 -6.66 -7.76 -0.21
N MET A 356 -6.50 -8.17 1.05
CA MET A 356 -6.22 -7.21 2.13
C MET A 356 -4.83 -6.61 1.96
N LEU A 357 -3.81 -7.42 1.63
CA LEU A 357 -2.46 -6.89 1.38
C LEU A 357 -2.41 -5.97 0.14
N ALA A 358 -3.28 -6.14 -0.84
CA ALA A 358 -3.37 -5.23 -1.98
C ALA A 358 -3.83 -3.81 -1.58
N GLU A 359 -4.54 -3.67 -0.46
CA GLU A 359 -4.93 -2.37 0.12
C GLU A 359 -3.79 -1.70 0.93
N TRP A 360 -2.54 -2.16 0.77
CA TRP A 360 -1.42 -1.65 1.55
C TRP A 360 -1.24 -0.13 1.44
N ASN A 361 -1.37 0.42 0.23
CA ASN A 361 -1.12 1.84 -0.06
C ASN A 361 -2.38 2.72 0.01
N SER A 362 -3.58 2.14 0.15
CA SER A 362 -4.81 2.93 0.35
C SER A 362 -4.85 3.51 1.77
N ILE A 363 -4.27 2.80 2.75
CA ILE A 363 -4.23 3.22 4.15
C ILE A 363 -3.07 4.18 4.44
N SER A 364 -3.40 5.41 4.85
CA SER A 364 -2.45 6.41 5.34
C SER A 364 -2.48 6.52 6.86
N ILE A 365 -1.35 6.28 7.54
CA ILE A 365 -1.25 6.41 8.99
C ILE A 365 -0.31 7.58 9.33
N LYS A 366 -0.80 8.56 10.08
CA LYS A 366 -0.03 9.70 10.59
C LYS A 366 0.35 9.48 12.04
N ILE A 367 1.48 10.05 12.47
CA ILE A 367 1.89 10.07 13.88
C ILE A 367 1.77 11.50 14.41
N MET A 368 0.95 11.66 15.45
CA MET A 368 0.68 12.95 16.08
C MET A 368 1.17 12.91 17.52
N VAL A 369 2.16 13.74 17.86
CA VAL A 369 2.81 13.73 19.17
C VAL A 369 2.55 15.04 19.88
N ASN A 370 1.84 14.97 21.02
CA ASN A 370 1.74 16.10 21.94
C ASN A 370 3.04 16.24 22.74
N VAL A 371 3.65 17.43 22.67
CA VAL A 371 4.96 17.71 23.29
C VAL A 371 4.85 18.77 24.38
N ASP A 372 5.23 18.41 25.61
CA ASP A 372 5.30 19.30 26.78
C ASP A 372 6.76 19.49 27.27
N LYS A 373 6.96 20.09 28.44
CA LYS A 373 8.28 20.50 28.97
C LYS A 373 9.20 19.40 29.55
N LYS A 374 9.03 18.13 29.15
CA LYS A 374 9.76 17.00 29.74
C LYS A 374 10.82 16.41 28.79
N HIS A 375 12.04 16.92 28.87
CA HIS A 375 13.16 16.53 28.00
C HIS A 375 13.46 15.04 27.93
N ALA A 376 13.68 14.39 29.07
CA ALA A 376 14.07 12.98 29.11
C ALA A 376 12.97 12.06 28.54
N ASN A 377 11.71 12.45 28.77
CA ASN A 377 10.53 11.79 28.24
C ASN A 377 10.46 11.92 26.71
N TYR A 378 10.65 13.14 26.19
CA TYR A 378 10.71 13.41 24.76
C TYR A 378 11.82 12.62 24.04
N GLU A 379 13.03 12.59 24.61
CA GLU A 379 14.16 11.84 24.04
C GLU A 379 13.88 10.33 23.99
N ARG A 380 13.27 9.77 25.04
CA ARG A 380 12.87 8.36 25.10
C ARG A 380 11.84 8.03 24.02
N LEU A 381 10.79 8.85 23.90
CA LEU A 381 9.76 8.65 22.88
C LEU A 381 10.36 8.66 21.47
N ILE A 382 11.17 9.66 21.13
CA ILE A 382 11.79 9.75 19.80
C ILE A 382 12.73 8.58 19.53
N THR A 383 13.52 8.19 20.53
CA THR A 383 14.38 7.01 20.41
C THR A 383 13.56 5.75 20.12
N SER A 384 12.36 5.62 20.69
CA SER A 384 11.46 4.51 20.38
C SER A 384 10.83 4.60 18.99
N LEU A 385 10.50 5.81 18.52
CA LEU A 385 10.02 6.05 17.15
C LEU A 385 11.06 5.66 16.10
N ASP A 386 12.34 6.00 16.31
CA ASP A 386 13.45 5.63 15.40
C ASP A 386 13.73 4.12 15.36
N LYS A 387 13.38 3.42 16.44
CA LYS A 387 13.56 1.98 16.55
C LYS A 387 12.41 1.18 15.94
N ALA A 388 11.32 1.80 15.52
CA ALA A 388 10.18 1.04 15.00
C ALA A 388 10.37 0.54 13.57
N HIS A 389 9.59 -0.49 13.25
CA HIS A 389 9.50 -1.12 11.93
C HIS A 389 8.33 -0.52 11.15
N TYR A 390 8.63 0.38 10.20
CA TYR A 390 7.63 1.04 9.36
C TYR A 390 7.36 0.31 8.03
N LEU A 391 8.08 -0.79 7.75
CA LEU A 391 7.81 -1.69 6.62
C LEU A 391 7.79 -0.96 5.26
N GLY A 392 8.69 0.02 5.12
CA GLY A 392 8.81 0.83 3.91
C GLY A 392 7.78 1.94 3.74
N ASP A 393 6.77 2.04 4.62
CA ASP A 393 5.74 3.07 4.53
C ASP A 393 6.31 4.47 4.71
N SER A 394 5.72 5.42 3.95
CA SER A 394 5.91 6.85 4.19
C SER A 394 4.92 7.33 5.26
N VAL A 395 5.41 7.52 6.47
CA VAL A 395 4.64 7.91 7.66
C VAL A 395 4.95 9.35 8.04
N ASP A 396 3.97 10.25 7.95
CA ASP A 396 4.16 11.65 8.33
C ASP A 396 4.11 11.83 9.86
N LEU A 397 5.04 12.61 10.41
CA LEU A 397 5.17 12.89 11.85
C LEU A 397 4.89 14.36 12.14
N THR A 398 3.97 14.63 13.06
CA THR A 398 3.67 15.99 13.54
C THR A 398 3.95 16.10 15.03
N PHE A 399 4.85 17.02 15.41
CA PHE A 399 4.97 17.46 16.80
C PHE A 399 4.04 18.66 17.05
N LEU A 400 3.13 18.48 18.00
CA LEU A 400 2.22 19.48 18.54
C LEU A 400 2.82 20.00 19.85
N MET A 401 3.71 20.99 19.76
CA MET A 401 4.36 21.59 20.91
C MET A 401 3.38 22.49 21.65
N ASP A 402 3.18 22.17 22.93
CA ASP A 402 2.42 22.99 23.87
C ASP A 402 3.15 24.30 24.18
N TYR A 403 2.42 25.31 24.66
CA TYR A 403 2.96 26.57 25.16
C TYR A 403 4.04 26.37 26.24
N THR A 404 3.99 25.23 26.96
CA THR A 404 4.97 24.92 28.00
C THR A 404 6.31 24.40 27.47
N ALA A 405 6.42 24.04 26.18
CA ALA A 405 7.66 23.52 25.59
C ALA A 405 8.77 24.57 25.65
N ASP A 406 9.85 24.26 26.35
CA ASP A 406 10.96 25.21 26.51
C ASP A 406 11.90 25.25 25.30
N ARG A 407 12.87 26.17 25.34
CA ARG A 407 13.82 26.40 24.25
C ARG A 407 14.64 25.16 23.89
N THR A 408 14.89 24.27 24.84
CA THR A 408 15.71 23.09 24.59
C THR A 408 14.89 22.05 23.83
N ILE A 409 13.64 21.79 24.23
CA ILE A 409 12.73 20.92 23.48
C ILE A 409 12.45 21.47 22.08
N GLN A 410 12.21 22.78 21.96
CA GLN A 410 12.02 23.42 20.65
C GLN A 410 13.23 23.20 19.73
N ARG A 411 14.45 23.34 20.25
CA ARG A 411 15.67 23.05 19.48
C ARG A 411 15.77 21.58 19.10
N LEU A 412 15.49 20.66 20.02
CA LEU A 412 15.52 19.22 19.73
C LEU A 412 14.49 18.84 18.66
N ALA A 413 13.25 19.33 18.76
CA ALA A 413 12.20 19.12 17.76
C ALA A 413 12.56 19.72 16.40
N ASN A 414 13.16 20.91 16.38
CA ASN A 414 13.60 21.54 15.14
C ASN A 414 14.69 20.73 14.43
N HIS A 415 15.70 20.25 15.17
CA HIS A 415 16.84 19.55 14.58
C HIS A 415 16.61 18.05 14.32
N TYR A 416 15.60 17.45 14.95
CA TYR A 416 15.29 16.04 14.76
C TYR A 416 15.00 15.70 13.28
N GLN A 417 15.68 14.70 12.74
CA GLN A 417 15.56 14.30 11.33
C GLN A 417 14.69 13.05 11.23
N TRP A 418 13.47 13.23 10.76
CA TRP A 418 12.54 12.13 10.52
C TRP A 418 12.84 11.46 9.18
N LYS A 419 13.06 10.14 9.19
CA LYS A 419 13.53 9.38 8.01
C LYS A 419 12.43 8.61 7.29
N HIS A 420 11.23 8.60 7.85
CA HIS A 420 10.13 7.76 7.37
C HIS A 420 9.03 8.55 6.68
N GLY A 421 9.14 9.87 6.52
CA GLY A 421 8.13 10.69 5.87
C GLY A 421 8.39 12.18 6.10
N ARG A 422 7.35 13.02 5.99
CA ARG A 422 7.46 14.45 6.27
C ARG A 422 7.36 14.72 7.76
N LYS A 423 8.12 15.71 8.25
CA LYS A 423 8.06 16.20 9.63
C LYS A 423 7.38 17.56 9.66
N TYR A 424 6.37 17.71 10.51
CA TYR A 424 5.69 18.97 10.77
C TYR A 424 5.87 19.39 12.23
N LEU A 425 6.01 20.70 12.44
CA LEU A 425 6.11 21.30 13.76
C LEU A 425 4.98 22.32 13.91
N ARG A 426 4.16 22.17 14.94
CA ARG A 426 3.17 23.16 15.35
C ARG A 426 3.50 23.58 16.77
N HIS A 427 3.47 24.89 17.04
CA HIS A 427 3.77 25.44 18.37
C HIS A 427 2.62 26.33 18.82
N ARG A 428 2.03 26.02 19.97
CA ARG A 428 0.96 26.83 20.54
C ARG A 428 1.52 28.03 21.28
N ILE A 429 0.89 29.18 21.07
CA ILE A 429 1.26 30.45 21.69
C ILE A 429 0.48 30.76 22.97
N VAL A 430 -0.66 30.08 23.21
CA VAL A 430 -1.52 30.27 24.37
C VAL A 430 -1.71 28.95 25.13
N GLN A 431 -1.72 29.04 26.47
CA GLN A 431 -2.05 27.92 27.33
C GLN A 431 -3.49 27.46 27.08
N THR A 432 -3.65 26.18 26.74
CA THR A 432 -4.95 25.57 26.43
C THR A 432 -5.21 24.38 27.36
N HIS A 433 -6.49 24.08 27.62
CA HIS A 433 -6.85 22.92 28.44
C HIS A 433 -6.43 21.61 27.74
N ARG A 434 -5.91 20.63 28.49
CA ARG A 434 -5.47 19.31 27.97
C ARG A 434 -6.50 18.58 27.13
N MET A 435 -7.77 18.83 27.42
CA MET A 435 -8.91 18.30 26.67
C MET A 435 -8.90 18.77 25.22
N ALA A 436 -8.88 20.08 24.98
CA ALA A 436 -8.81 20.64 23.64
C ALA A 436 -7.48 20.28 22.95
N LEU A 437 -6.36 20.27 23.70
CA LEU A 437 -5.05 19.84 23.17
C LEU A 437 -5.11 18.44 22.53
N PHE A 438 -5.82 17.50 23.17
CA PHE A 438 -5.96 16.13 22.67
C PHE A 438 -6.99 16.02 21.54
N ALA A 439 -8.19 16.58 21.72
CA ALA A 439 -9.25 16.52 20.73
C ALA A 439 -8.83 17.16 19.39
N GLU A 440 -8.15 18.30 19.44
CA GLU A 440 -7.67 19.03 18.26
C GLU A 440 -6.30 18.53 17.74
N SER A 441 -5.79 17.42 18.27
CA SER A 441 -4.48 16.90 17.85
C SER A 441 -4.49 16.42 16.40
N TRP A 442 -5.66 16.02 15.90
CA TRP A 442 -5.85 15.54 14.55
C TRP A 442 -7.30 15.73 14.11
N TYR A 443 -7.51 15.94 12.81
CA TYR A 443 -8.80 15.84 12.15
C TYR A 443 -8.56 15.21 10.77
N PRO A 444 -9.22 14.08 10.45
CA PRO A 444 -8.98 13.32 9.22
C PRO A 444 -9.40 14.09 7.96
N SER A 445 -8.59 14.00 6.91
CA SER A 445 -8.96 14.52 5.58
C SER A 445 -9.77 13.55 4.72
N SER A 446 -9.74 12.24 5.02
CA SER A 446 -10.48 11.18 4.31
C SER A 446 -10.84 10.02 5.26
N ASN A 447 -11.49 8.96 4.75
CA ASN A 447 -11.81 7.75 5.52
C ASN A 447 -10.66 6.73 5.57
N ASP A 448 -9.61 6.97 4.79
CA ASP A 448 -8.42 6.13 4.70
C ASP A 448 -7.20 6.77 5.38
N GLU A 449 -7.40 7.96 5.96
CA GLU A 449 -6.43 8.62 6.82
C GLU A 449 -6.71 8.27 8.29
N TYR A 450 -5.71 7.71 8.96
CA TYR A 450 -5.72 7.36 10.37
C TYR A 450 -4.62 8.14 11.09
N ALA A 451 -4.76 8.33 12.40
CA ALA A 451 -3.70 8.90 13.23
C ALA A 451 -3.42 8.08 14.48
N ILE A 452 -2.14 7.85 14.73
CA ILE A 452 -1.61 7.38 16.00
C ILE A 452 -1.38 8.62 16.88
N LEU A 453 -2.17 8.75 17.94
CA LEU A 453 -2.07 9.86 18.88
C LEU A 453 -1.19 9.47 20.06
N LEU A 454 -0.13 10.24 20.29
CA LEU A 454 0.92 10.00 21.27
C LEU A 454 1.15 11.22 22.17
N ASP A 455 1.78 10.99 23.32
CA ASP A 455 2.30 12.03 24.20
C ASP A 455 3.75 11.73 24.63
N THR A 456 4.45 12.75 25.11
CA THR A 456 5.86 12.67 25.53
C THR A 456 6.13 11.65 26.63
N GLU A 457 5.15 11.25 27.43
CA GLU A 457 5.37 10.30 28.53
C GLU A 457 5.45 8.85 28.04
N LEU A 458 5.10 8.59 26.78
CA LEU A 458 5.09 7.26 26.21
C LEU A 458 6.48 6.79 25.77
N GLU A 459 6.68 5.49 25.83
CA GLU A 459 7.74 4.76 25.13
C GLU A 459 7.08 3.64 24.32
N LEU A 460 7.53 3.42 23.09
CA LEU A 460 6.90 2.51 22.15
C LEU A 460 7.72 1.24 21.93
N SER A 461 7.02 0.14 21.70
CA SER A 461 7.56 -1.09 21.13
C SER A 461 8.06 -0.83 19.70
N PRO A 462 9.15 -1.47 19.23
CA PRO A 462 9.53 -1.47 17.82
C PRO A 462 8.42 -1.94 16.86
N HIS A 463 7.42 -2.66 17.35
CA HIS A 463 6.33 -3.26 16.57
C HIS A 463 5.02 -2.44 16.62
N PHE A 464 5.01 -1.25 17.22
CA PHE A 464 3.79 -0.47 17.40
C PHE A 464 3.10 -0.14 16.07
N TYR A 465 3.90 0.18 15.04
CA TYR A 465 3.41 0.50 13.71
C TYR A 465 2.90 -0.74 12.98
N SER A 466 3.66 -1.84 12.99
CA SER A 466 3.25 -3.13 12.42
C SER A 466 1.90 -3.59 12.95
N TRP A 467 1.68 -3.47 14.26
CA TRP A 467 0.38 -3.77 14.87
C TRP A 467 -0.75 -2.87 14.39
N ALA A 468 -0.52 -1.56 14.34
CA ALA A 468 -1.52 -0.61 13.84
C ALA A 468 -1.89 -0.95 12.39
N LYS A 469 -0.90 -1.14 11.51
CA LYS A 469 -1.12 -1.49 10.11
C LYS A 469 -1.84 -2.82 9.95
N TYR A 470 -1.39 -3.86 10.65
CA TYR A 470 -2.00 -5.19 10.63
C TYR A 470 -3.47 -5.13 11.08
N ALA A 471 -3.76 -4.49 12.21
CA ALA A 471 -5.12 -4.41 12.74
C ALA A 471 -6.07 -3.60 11.85
N ILE A 472 -5.60 -2.52 11.20
CA ILE A 472 -6.42 -1.76 10.25
C ILE A 472 -6.75 -2.64 9.03
N LEU A 473 -5.73 -3.24 8.40
CA LEU A 473 -5.92 -4.13 7.25
C LEU A 473 -6.88 -5.28 7.55
N GLN A 474 -6.76 -5.88 8.73
CA GLN A 474 -7.56 -7.04 9.12
C GLN A 474 -9.02 -6.69 9.44
N TYR A 475 -9.26 -5.65 10.26
CA TYR A 475 -10.55 -5.48 10.94
C TYR A 475 -11.35 -4.26 10.52
N ARG A 476 -10.74 -3.27 9.85
CA ARG A 476 -11.42 -2.00 9.53
C ARG A 476 -12.77 -2.19 8.83
N HIS A 477 -12.85 -3.14 7.91
CA HIS A 477 -14.06 -3.42 7.13
C HIS A 477 -14.95 -4.51 7.74
N GLN A 478 -14.53 -5.16 8.83
CA GLN A 478 -15.31 -6.23 9.47
C GLN A 478 -16.37 -5.70 10.43
N SER A 479 -16.12 -4.56 11.09
CA SER A 479 -17.06 -3.99 12.05
C SER A 479 -17.04 -2.47 12.05
N LYS A 480 -18.22 -1.86 11.88
CA LYS A 480 -18.40 -0.42 12.08
C LYS A 480 -18.35 -0.01 13.56
N GLN A 481 -18.47 -0.94 14.51
CA GLN A 481 -18.38 -0.64 15.94
C GLN A 481 -16.94 -0.47 16.41
N LEU A 482 -15.95 -0.91 15.62
CA LEU A 482 -14.54 -0.72 15.93
C LEU A 482 -14.16 0.76 15.71
N PHE A 483 -13.89 1.50 16.79
CA PHE A 483 -13.56 2.93 16.72
C PHE A 483 -12.05 3.23 16.75
N GLY A 484 -11.23 2.20 16.99
CA GLY A 484 -9.79 2.38 17.06
C GLY A 484 -9.03 1.17 17.57
N ILE A 485 -7.71 1.33 17.66
CA ILE A 485 -6.75 0.30 18.05
C ILE A 485 -5.86 0.87 19.15
N SER A 486 -5.84 0.25 20.30
CA SER A 486 -4.95 0.62 21.40
C SER A 486 -3.53 0.13 21.14
N LEU A 487 -2.54 0.95 21.51
CA LEU A 487 -1.16 0.52 21.70
C LEU A 487 -0.89 0.09 23.15
N TYR A 488 -1.70 0.55 24.09
CA TYR A 488 -1.54 0.26 25.51
C TYR A 488 -2.40 -0.92 25.94
N ARG A 489 -1.84 -1.79 26.77
CA ARG A 489 -2.58 -2.84 27.45
C ARG A 489 -2.79 -2.47 28.93
N PRO A 490 -4.01 -2.11 29.35
CA PRO A 490 -4.24 -1.53 30.66
C PRO A 490 -4.11 -2.55 31.80
N ASN A 491 -3.44 -2.13 32.88
CA ASN A 491 -3.36 -2.94 34.10
C ASN A 491 -4.55 -2.76 35.06
N MET A 492 -5.33 -1.70 34.84
CA MET A 492 -6.32 -1.23 35.79
C MET A 492 -7.52 -0.60 35.07
N ILE A 493 -8.68 -0.71 35.70
CA ILE A 493 -9.91 0.00 35.33
C ILE A 493 -9.95 1.29 36.16
N GLU A 494 -10.02 2.44 35.47
CA GLU A 494 -9.97 3.76 36.11
C GLU A 494 -11.34 4.41 36.30
N THR A 495 -12.35 3.86 35.63
CA THR A 495 -13.68 4.44 35.47
C THR A 495 -14.67 3.97 36.53
N ASP A 496 -14.31 2.98 37.34
CA ASP A 496 -15.14 2.42 38.40
C ASP A 496 -15.48 3.45 39.50
N SER A 497 -16.75 3.49 39.92
CA SER A 497 -17.29 4.42 40.92
C SER A 497 -16.63 4.26 42.30
N GLY A 498 -16.22 3.03 42.66
CA GLY A 498 -15.50 2.71 43.89
C GLY A 498 -14.02 3.12 43.87
N GLY A 499 -13.52 3.56 42.72
CA GLY A 499 -12.14 4.00 42.52
C GLY A 499 -11.35 3.06 41.62
N ARG A 500 -10.05 3.34 41.48
CA ARG A 500 -9.19 2.56 40.59
C ARG A 500 -9.05 1.12 41.10
N ARG A 501 -9.29 0.14 40.24
CA ARG A 501 -9.13 -1.29 40.54
C ARG A 501 -8.26 -2.00 39.53
N LEU A 502 -7.64 -3.11 39.93
CA LEU A 502 -6.89 -3.95 39.00
C LEU A 502 -7.83 -4.58 37.97
N PHE A 503 -7.37 -4.67 36.72
CA PHE A 503 -8.08 -5.40 35.68
C PHE A 503 -7.66 -6.86 35.75
N THR A 504 -8.31 -7.61 36.64
CA THR A 504 -8.02 -9.02 36.98
C THR A 504 -8.51 -10.02 35.94
N GLU A 505 -9.61 -9.72 35.25
CA GLU A 505 -10.25 -10.60 34.25
C GLU A 505 -9.62 -10.49 32.84
N ARG A 506 -8.42 -9.92 32.74
CA ARG A 506 -7.81 -9.58 31.45
C ARG A 506 -7.45 -10.85 30.64
N PRO A 507 -7.81 -10.93 29.35
CA PRO A 507 -7.60 -12.13 28.54
C PRO A 507 -6.15 -12.23 28.07
N HIS A 508 -5.60 -13.43 27.93
CA HIS A 508 -4.21 -13.64 27.49
C HIS A 508 -3.93 -13.14 26.05
N GLY A 509 -4.94 -13.18 25.19
CA GLY A 509 -4.85 -12.75 23.79
C GLY A 509 -5.26 -11.28 23.56
N PRO A 510 -5.31 -10.85 22.29
CA PRO A 510 -5.98 -9.61 21.91
C PRO A 510 -7.48 -9.68 22.28
N PHE A 511 -8.09 -8.52 22.49
CA PHE A 511 -9.49 -8.43 22.94
C PHE A 511 -10.11 -7.11 22.54
N LEU A 512 -11.44 -7.05 22.57
CA LEU A 512 -12.20 -5.83 22.36
C LEU A 512 -12.64 -5.27 23.71
N MET A 513 -12.67 -3.94 23.84
CA MET A 513 -13.20 -3.31 25.04
C MET A 513 -13.93 -2.01 24.71
N GLN A 514 -15.07 -1.76 25.37
CA GLN A 514 -15.84 -0.51 25.30
C GLN A 514 -15.14 0.58 26.13
N TRP A 515 -13.88 0.86 25.82
CA TRP A 515 -13.09 1.85 26.54
C TRP A 515 -12.02 2.45 25.63
N PRO A 516 -11.90 3.79 25.53
CA PRO A 516 -10.86 4.41 24.75
C PRO A 516 -9.52 4.37 25.49
N SER A 517 -8.50 3.87 24.81
CA SER A 517 -7.14 3.94 25.32
C SER A 517 -6.65 5.39 25.38
N HIS A 518 -5.96 5.71 26.46
CA HIS A 518 -5.41 7.04 26.71
C HIS A 518 -3.87 7.05 26.71
N SER A 519 -3.23 5.93 26.39
CA SER A 519 -1.77 5.77 26.45
C SER A 519 -1.18 5.34 25.11
N GLY A 520 -1.61 6.01 24.03
CA GLY A 520 -1.26 5.67 22.66
C GLY A 520 -2.34 4.82 22.00
N ALA A 521 -2.93 5.35 20.93
CA ALA A 521 -3.98 4.69 20.18
C ALA A 521 -4.07 5.22 18.74
N VAL A 522 -4.57 4.37 17.85
CA VAL A 522 -5.12 4.75 16.56
C VAL A 522 -6.61 5.03 16.75
N PHE A 523 -7.10 6.16 16.25
CA PHE A 523 -8.54 6.43 16.13
C PHE A 523 -8.98 6.39 14.67
N PHE A 524 -10.17 5.85 14.44
CA PHE A 524 -10.74 5.75 13.10
C PHE A 524 -11.40 7.07 12.70
N PRO A 525 -11.29 7.47 11.42
CA PRO A 525 -11.60 8.82 10.99
C PRO A 525 -13.08 9.21 11.19
N GLU A 526 -14.03 8.33 10.87
CA GLU A 526 -15.45 8.63 11.03
C GLU A 526 -15.85 8.76 12.50
N HIS A 527 -15.41 7.83 13.35
CA HIS A 527 -15.67 7.88 14.79
C HIS A 527 -15.04 9.11 15.44
N TRP A 528 -13.87 9.53 14.95
CA TRP A 528 -13.23 10.75 15.43
C TRP A 528 -14.00 12.01 15.04
N ARG A 529 -14.58 12.06 13.83
CA ARG A 529 -15.47 13.17 13.43
C ARG A 529 -16.76 13.19 14.25
N GLU A 530 -17.41 12.04 14.43
CA GLU A 530 -18.59 11.92 15.30
C GLU A 530 -18.29 12.41 16.72
N PHE A 531 -17.12 12.07 17.25
CA PHE A 531 -16.66 12.56 18.54
C PHE A 531 -16.49 14.09 18.58
N HIS A 532 -15.93 14.70 17.54
CA HIS A 532 -15.78 16.16 17.46
C HIS A 532 -17.14 16.85 17.50
N ASP A 533 -18.12 16.35 16.74
CA ASP A 533 -19.46 16.90 16.69
C ASP A 533 -20.17 16.75 18.04
N TYR A 534 -20.11 15.54 18.62
CA TYR A 534 -20.68 15.24 19.93
C TYR A 534 -20.09 16.12 21.02
N MET A 535 -18.76 16.20 21.08
CA MET A 535 -18.04 16.98 22.08
C MET A 535 -18.35 18.48 21.95
N THR A 536 -18.43 19.00 20.73
CA THR A 536 -18.75 20.41 20.47
C THR A 536 -20.15 20.76 20.99
N ALA A 537 -21.15 19.94 20.67
CA ALA A 537 -22.52 20.14 21.16
C ALA A 537 -22.61 20.03 22.69
N ARG A 538 -21.97 19.02 23.30
CA ARG A 538 -21.94 18.85 24.76
C ARG A 538 -21.28 20.02 25.48
N LEU A 539 -20.20 20.57 24.93
CA LEU A 539 -19.53 21.75 25.49
C LEU A 539 -20.39 23.02 25.38
N ALA A 540 -21.08 23.20 24.25
CA ALA A 540 -21.99 24.33 24.03
C ALA A 540 -23.20 24.28 24.99
N ASP A 541 -23.79 23.10 25.20
CA ASP A 541 -24.91 22.95 26.12
C ASP A 541 -24.52 23.26 27.57
N ARG A 542 -23.31 22.86 27.98
CA ARG A 542 -22.79 23.11 29.33
C ARG A 542 -22.71 24.60 29.68
N THR A 543 -22.36 25.43 28.71
CA THR A 543 -22.29 26.89 28.87
C THR A 543 -23.63 27.58 28.57
N GLY A 544 -24.49 26.94 27.79
CA GLY A 544 -25.80 27.43 27.39
C GLY A 544 -26.93 26.96 28.29
N HIS A 545 -27.91 26.27 27.69
CA HIS A 545 -29.20 25.97 28.31
C HIS A 545 -29.23 24.73 29.22
N ARG A 546 -28.14 23.96 29.28
CA ARG A 546 -27.99 22.76 30.12
C ARG A 546 -29.15 21.78 29.95
N MET A 547 -29.51 21.52 28.70
CA MET A 547 -30.61 20.65 28.31
C MET A 547 -30.20 19.18 28.26
N GLN A 548 -28.90 18.89 28.28
CA GLN A 548 -28.36 17.54 28.14
C GLN A 548 -27.62 17.10 29.41
N ASP A 549 -28.19 16.14 30.14
CA ASP A 549 -27.58 15.51 31.32
C ASP A 549 -27.22 14.04 31.05
N VAL A 550 -26.03 13.85 30.51
CA VAL A 550 -25.48 12.53 30.19
C VAL A 550 -24.61 12.06 31.33
N THR A 551 -25.02 10.97 31.98
CA THR A 551 -24.30 10.34 33.09
C THR A 551 -24.23 8.84 32.85
N ILE A 552 -23.03 8.30 32.67
CA ILE A 552 -22.83 6.85 32.54
C ILE A 552 -23.05 6.21 33.92
N PRO A 553 -23.94 5.21 34.07
CA PRO A 553 -24.16 4.53 35.35
C PRO A 553 -22.86 4.03 35.97
N ASP A 554 -22.71 4.22 37.29
CA ASP A 554 -21.54 3.77 38.07
C ASP A 554 -20.16 4.19 37.52
N SER A 555 -20.11 5.28 36.76
CA SER A 555 -18.85 5.81 36.22
C SER A 555 -18.33 6.98 37.03
N ARG A 556 -17.07 6.88 37.44
CA ARG A 556 -16.30 8.00 37.98
C ARG A 556 -15.94 9.05 36.92
N ALA A 557 -15.94 8.67 35.64
CA ALA A 557 -15.59 9.59 34.55
C ALA A 557 -16.58 10.76 34.41
N ASN A 558 -17.81 10.60 34.94
CA ASN A 558 -18.82 11.65 35.01
C ASN A 558 -18.30 12.95 35.69
N GLU A 559 -17.37 12.80 36.65
CA GLU A 559 -16.75 13.92 37.37
C GLU A 559 -15.61 14.60 36.59
N TRP A 560 -15.13 14.01 35.49
CA TRP A 560 -13.99 14.51 34.73
C TRP A 560 -14.40 15.59 33.72
N LYS A 561 -15.09 16.63 34.17
CA LYS A 561 -15.67 17.71 33.34
C LYS A 561 -14.67 18.41 32.40
N LEU A 562 -13.39 18.32 32.70
CA LEU A 562 -12.29 18.90 31.94
C LEU A 562 -11.45 17.85 31.19
N SER A 563 -11.88 16.60 31.11
CA SER A 563 -11.20 15.55 30.36
C SER A 563 -11.93 15.27 29.06
N TRP A 564 -11.19 15.15 27.95
CA TRP A 564 -11.76 14.70 26.69
C TRP A 564 -12.35 13.28 26.82
N ARG A 565 -11.75 12.46 27.71
CA ARG A 565 -12.20 11.10 27.98
C ARG A 565 -13.64 11.04 28.46
N LYS A 566 -14.12 12.03 29.23
CA LYS A 566 -15.52 12.05 29.67
C LYS A 566 -16.47 11.98 28.48
N TYR A 567 -16.34 12.94 27.57
CA TYR A 567 -17.22 13.07 26.41
C TYR A 567 -17.05 11.91 25.42
N PHE A 568 -15.84 11.39 25.26
CA PHE A 568 -15.65 10.26 24.36
C PHE A 568 -16.13 8.93 24.96
N GLU A 569 -15.95 8.73 26.26
CA GLU A 569 -16.50 7.56 26.96
C GLU A 569 -18.04 7.59 26.97
N GLU A 570 -18.67 8.77 27.09
CA GLU A 570 -20.12 8.94 26.90
C GLU A 570 -20.57 8.43 25.53
N LEU A 571 -19.93 8.91 24.46
CA LEU A 571 -20.24 8.50 23.08
C LEU A 571 -20.02 7.00 22.88
N VAL A 572 -18.89 6.46 23.34
CA VAL A 572 -18.54 5.04 23.24
C VAL A 572 -19.54 4.16 23.99
N TYR A 573 -20.03 4.61 25.15
CA TYR A 573 -21.07 3.91 25.91
C TYR A 573 -22.39 3.87 25.14
N LEU A 574 -22.88 5.03 24.70
CA LEU A 574 -24.13 5.19 23.96
C LEU A 574 -24.15 4.39 22.66
N ARG A 575 -23.05 4.43 21.89
CA ARG A 575 -22.95 3.76 20.59
C ARG A 575 -22.54 2.29 20.65
N SER A 576 -22.17 1.78 21.83
CA SER A 576 -21.58 0.44 21.97
C SER A 576 -20.32 0.24 21.12
N TYR A 577 -19.53 1.31 20.99
CA TYR A 577 -18.27 1.25 20.26
C TYR A 577 -17.22 0.50 21.06
N VAL A 578 -16.35 -0.23 20.35
CA VAL A 578 -15.28 -1.01 20.95
C VAL A 578 -13.93 -0.68 20.32
N MET A 579 -12.88 -0.77 21.12
CA MET A 579 -11.49 -0.60 20.69
C MET A 579 -10.77 -1.94 20.79
N LEU A 580 -9.88 -2.22 19.84
CA LEU A 580 -9.02 -3.38 19.87
C LEU A 580 -7.84 -3.15 20.83
N TYR A 581 -7.58 -4.11 21.71
CA TYR A 581 -6.46 -4.12 22.63
C TYR A 581 -5.50 -5.28 22.34
N PRO A 582 -4.18 -5.07 22.50
CA PRO A 582 -3.19 -6.09 22.18
C PRO A 582 -3.03 -7.12 23.32
N SER A 583 -2.43 -8.27 23.01
CA SER A 583 -2.04 -9.32 23.98
C SER A 583 -0.89 -8.87 24.88
N THR A 584 0.07 -8.15 24.33
CA THR A 584 1.20 -7.51 25.04
C THR A 584 1.18 -6.02 24.73
N SER A 585 1.59 -5.16 25.66
CA SER A 585 1.56 -3.70 25.42
C SER A 585 2.57 -3.27 24.37
N LEU A 586 2.20 -2.30 23.54
CA LEU A 586 3.03 -1.68 22.49
C LEU A 586 3.41 -0.25 22.84
N SER A 587 2.80 0.30 23.88
CA SER A 587 3.21 1.52 24.54
C SER A 587 3.30 1.29 26.04
N THR A 588 4.12 2.08 26.72
CA THR A 588 4.22 2.12 28.18
C THR A 588 4.31 3.57 28.62
N ARG A 589 3.67 3.91 29.75
CA ARG A 589 3.55 5.29 30.22
C ARG A 589 4.44 5.52 31.43
N HIS A 590 5.37 6.46 31.28
CA HIS A 590 6.30 6.87 32.34
C HIS A 590 5.81 8.14 33.03
N ILE A 591 5.02 7.98 34.09
CA ILE A 591 4.49 9.11 34.84
C ILE A 591 5.57 9.75 35.70
N GLU A 592 5.91 11.00 35.39
CA GLU A 592 6.87 11.77 36.18
C GLU A 592 6.19 12.69 37.19
N LEU A 593 6.34 12.38 38.49
CA LEU A 593 5.97 13.27 39.59
C LEU A 593 7.07 14.31 39.87
N LYS A 594 6.68 15.55 40.20
CA LYS A 594 7.63 16.66 40.41
C LYS A 594 8.54 16.47 41.63
N LYS A 595 8.04 15.89 42.73
CA LYS A 595 8.80 15.74 43.99
C LYS A 595 9.31 14.31 44.14
N LYS A 596 10.59 14.15 44.47
CA LYS A 596 11.22 12.84 44.73
C LYS A 596 10.49 12.05 45.83
N SER A 597 10.09 12.71 46.91
CA SER A 597 9.33 12.08 48.00
C SER A 597 7.97 11.52 47.56
N GLN A 598 7.33 12.13 46.55
CA GLN A 598 6.10 11.60 45.97
C GLN A 598 6.38 10.39 45.08
N LYS A 599 7.48 10.39 44.32
CA LYS A 599 7.90 9.22 43.52
C LYS A 599 8.13 8.00 44.41
N GLU A 600 8.81 8.17 45.52
CA GLU A 600 9.06 7.08 46.49
C GLU A 600 7.76 6.62 47.16
N LYS A 601 6.91 7.56 47.59
CA LYS A 601 5.62 7.24 48.24
C LYS A 601 4.64 6.50 47.33
N PHE A 602 4.59 6.85 46.05
CA PHE A 602 3.62 6.31 45.09
C PHE A 602 4.23 5.33 44.08
N LYS A 603 5.42 4.79 44.36
CA LYS A 603 6.17 3.92 43.44
C LYS A 603 5.33 2.77 42.91
N ASP A 604 4.62 2.06 43.79
CA ASP A 604 3.81 0.91 43.43
C ASP A 604 2.55 1.29 42.62
N ALA A 605 2.05 2.52 42.77
CA ALA A 605 0.94 3.02 41.96
C ALA A 605 1.42 3.47 40.58
N LEU A 606 2.63 4.02 40.48
CA LEU A 606 3.24 4.43 39.22
C LEU A 606 3.57 3.22 38.33
N SER A 607 4.05 2.13 38.92
CA SER A 607 4.36 0.90 38.17
C SER A 607 3.15 0.26 37.50
N LEU A 608 1.92 0.57 37.93
CA LEU A 608 0.71 0.10 37.25
C LEU A 608 0.53 0.72 35.86
N PHE A 609 1.08 1.90 35.61
CA PHE A 609 1.05 2.55 34.29
C PHE A 609 2.16 2.06 33.36
N GLU A 610 3.22 1.47 33.93
CA GLU A 610 4.33 0.90 33.19
C GLU A 610 4.00 -0.54 32.78
N ALA A 611 3.71 -0.75 31.50
CA ALA A 611 3.46 -2.06 30.93
C ALA A 611 4.71 -2.60 30.21
N PRO A 612 4.98 -3.91 30.28
CA PRO A 612 6.05 -4.51 29.49
C PRO A 612 5.76 -4.37 28.00
N LEU A 613 6.75 -3.91 27.24
CA LEU A 613 6.65 -3.70 25.80
C LEU A 613 6.86 -5.01 25.04
N MET A 614 6.08 -5.20 23.97
CA MET A 614 6.28 -6.26 23.00
C MET A 614 7.64 -6.08 22.31
N THR A 615 8.47 -7.12 22.32
CA THR A 615 9.78 -7.10 21.65
C THR A 615 9.88 -8.09 20.50
N ASN A 616 9.07 -9.14 20.52
CA ASN A 616 9.09 -10.21 19.53
C ASN A 616 7.91 -10.10 18.55
N ALA A 617 8.22 -10.08 17.25
CA ALA A 617 7.24 -10.01 16.17
C ALA A 617 6.32 -11.24 16.13
N SER A 618 6.73 -12.39 16.66
CA SER A 618 5.87 -13.59 16.72
C SER A 618 4.64 -13.41 17.63
N GLN A 619 4.58 -12.35 18.44
CA GLN A 619 3.41 -11.98 19.24
C GLN A 619 2.41 -11.13 18.45
N LEU A 620 2.75 -10.66 17.24
CA LEU A 620 1.84 -10.00 16.32
C LEU A 620 0.96 -11.04 15.64
N HIS A 621 -0.10 -11.45 16.34
CA HIS A 621 -1.08 -12.38 15.81
C HIS A 621 -2.49 -11.84 16.06
N LEU A 622 -3.30 -11.85 15.00
CA LEU A 622 -4.69 -11.48 15.03
C LEU A 622 -5.53 -12.63 14.46
N PRO A 623 -6.63 -13.01 15.13
CA PRO A 623 -7.61 -13.91 14.53
C PRO A 623 -8.18 -13.37 13.21
N ALA A 624 -8.59 -14.27 12.32
CA ALA A 624 -9.16 -13.87 11.03
C ALA A 624 -10.48 -13.10 11.17
N SER A 625 -11.31 -13.45 12.15
CA SER A 625 -12.60 -12.79 12.40
C SER A 625 -12.57 -12.01 13.70
N ILE A 626 -13.03 -10.76 13.66
CA ILE A 626 -13.17 -9.90 14.85
C ILE A 626 -14.14 -10.50 15.88
N ASP A 627 -15.15 -11.24 15.44
CA ASP A 627 -16.18 -11.85 16.29
C ASP A 627 -15.63 -12.97 17.19
N SER A 628 -14.44 -13.48 16.88
CA SER A 628 -13.75 -14.48 17.71
C SER A 628 -13.08 -13.87 18.95
N LEU A 629 -12.93 -12.55 19.01
CA LEU A 629 -12.28 -11.86 20.11
C LEU A 629 -13.23 -11.73 21.32
N PRO A 630 -12.75 -11.95 22.55
CA PRO A 630 -13.56 -11.67 23.74
C PRO A 630 -13.81 -10.17 23.85
N ILE A 631 -15.04 -9.81 24.21
CA ILE A 631 -15.50 -8.43 24.34
C ILE A 631 -15.67 -8.10 25.82
N TYR A 632 -15.08 -6.99 26.25
CA TYR A 632 -15.22 -6.46 27.60
C TYR A 632 -16.01 -5.17 27.56
N ASP A 633 -16.93 -5.01 28.51
CA ASP A 633 -17.72 -3.81 28.61
C ASP A 633 -16.94 -2.63 29.22
N TYR A 634 -17.61 -1.48 29.33
CA TYR A 634 -17.06 -0.26 29.92
C TYR A 634 -16.49 -0.45 31.34
N TYR A 635 -17.02 -1.42 32.08
CA TYR A 635 -16.62 -1.71 33.45
C TYR A 635 -15.49 -2.73 33.52
N GLY A 636 -15.10 -3.35 32.40
CA GLY A 636 -14.05 -4.37 32.35
C GLY A 636 -14.53 -5.77 32.73
N HIS A 637 -15.81 -6.07 32.53
CA HIS A 637 -16.35 -7.43 32.64
C HIS A 637 -16.57 -8.04 31.26
N LEU A 638 -16.45 -9.36 31.15
CA LEU A 638 -16.76 -10.08 29.91
C LEU A 638 -18.24 -9.87 29.54
N SER A 639 -18.51 -9.52 28.28
CA SER A 639 -19.84 -9.18 27.79
C SER A 639 -19.99 -9.50 26.30
N ASP A 640 -21.11 -9.09 25.70
CA ASP A 640 -21.36 -9.21 24.27
C ASP A 640 -21.94 -7.91 23.69
N MET A 641 -21.90 -7.81 22.36
CA MET A 641 -22.34 -6.62 21.63
C MET A 641 -23.84 -6.33 21.83
N LYS A 642 -24.67 -7.36 22.03
CA LYS A 642 -26.12 -7.20 22.23
C LYS A 642 -26.40 -6.50 23.55
N THR A 643 -25.78 -6.98 24.63
CA THR A 643 -25.92 -6.44 25.98
C THR A 643 -25.42 -4.99 26.07
N MET A 644 -24.33 -4.67 25.36
CA MET A 644 -23.84 -3.29 25.29
C MET A 644 -24.83 -2.38 24.54
N LYS A 645 -25.39 -2.84 23.41
CA LYS A 645 -26.39 -2.08 22.64
C LYS A 645 -27.66 -1.81 23.42
N GLU A 646 -28.16 -2.79 24.16
CA GLU A 646 -29.32 -2.62 25.03
C GLU A 646 -29.04 -1.55 26.09
N ARG A 647 -27.91 -1.62 26.81
CA ARG A 647 -27.52 -0.60 27.80
C ARG A 647 -27.33 0.80 27.21
N GLY A 648 -26.73 0.89 26.02
CA GLY A 648 -26.55 2.16 25.31
C GLY A 648 -27.90 2.77 24.91
N GLY A 649 -28.84 1.94 24.43
CA GLY A 649 -30.21 2.31 24.11
C GLY A 649 -30.99 2.78 25.34
N ASP A 650 -30.93 2.04 26.45
CA ASP A 650 -31.57 2.43 27.70
C ASP A 650 -31.09 3.80 28.20
N LEU A 651 -29.79 4.07 28.08
CA LEU A 651 -29.25 5.39 28.41
C LEU A 651 -29.73 6.44 27.42
N GLN A 652 -29.70 6.18 26.11
CA GLN A 652 -30.19 7.10 25.08
C GLN A 652 -31.64 7.50 25.32
N ASP A 653 -32.52 6.53 25.60
CA ASP A 653 -33.95 6.76 25.88
C ASP A 653 -34.18 7.67 27.11
N SER A 654 -33.22 7.71 28.03
CA SER A 654 -33.27 8.55 29.23
C SER A 654 -32.70 9.96 29.05
N ILE A 655 -31.92 10.21 27.97
CA ILE A 655 -31.23 11.49 27.73
C ILE A 655 -31.67 12.21 26.45
N SER A 656 -32.27 11.50 25.49
CA SER A 656 -32.63 12.02 24.17
C SER A 656 -34.09 11.75 23.82
N ALA A 657 -34.76 12.75 23.25
CA ALA A 657 -36.11 12.59 22.69
C ALA A 657 -36.13 12.01 21.27
N CYS A 658 -34.96 11.87 20.64
CA CYS A 658 -34.86 11.31 19.29
C CYS A 658 -34.77 9.78 19.33
N LEU A 659 -35.40 9.15 18.35
CA LEU A 659 -35.26 7.72 18.16
C LEU A 659 -33.82 7.37 17.77
N PRO A 660 -33.27 6.24 18.25
CA PRO A 660 -31.95 5.78 17.86
C PRO A 660 -31.81 5.67 16.35
N ASN A 661 -30.73 6.21 15.80
CA ASN A 661 -30.46 6.09 14.39
C ASN A 661 -30.13 4.63 14.04
N THR A 662 -30.97 4.01 13.21
CA THR A 662 -30.76 2.62 12.76
C THR A 662 -29.63 2.51 11.73
N GLU A 663 -29.30 3.60 11.04
CA GLU A 663 -28.18 3.67 10.11
C GLU A 663 -26.95 4.21 10.83
N GLN A 664 -25.89 3.40 10.90
CA GLN A 664 -24.63 3.87 11.48
C GLN A 664 -23.89 4.77 10.48
N ASN A 665 -24.25 6.05 10.49
CA ASN A 665 -23.77 7.13 9.64
C ASN A 665 -22.76 8.07 10.33
N PHE A 666 -22.40 7.78 11.59
CA PHE A 666 -21.44 8.55 12.39
C PHE A 666 -21.88 10.00 12.68
N ASP A 667 -23.18 10.22 12.78
CA ASP A 667 -23.78 11.51 13.20
C ASP A 667 -24.35 11.38 14.62
N PRO A 668 -23.91 12.21 15.60
CA PRO A 668 -24.37 12.12 16.98
C PRO A 668 -25.71 12.81 17.25
N SER A 669 -26.39 13.37 16.24
CA SER A 669 -27.59 14.20 16.43
C SER A 669 -28.74 13.52 17.17
N ASP A 670 -28.95 12.21 16.95
CA ASP A 670 -29.96 11.41 17.65
C ASP A 670 -29.67 11.24 19.16
N LEU A 671 -28.43 11.47 19.60
CA LEU A 671 -28.03 11.44 21.01
C LEU A 671 -28.26 12.78 21.73
N LEU A 672 -28.59 13.84 20.99
CA LEU A 672 -28.51 15.23 21.48
C LEU A 672 -29.85 15.97 21.45
N CYS A 673 -30.96 15.28 21.18
CA CYS A 673 -32.28 15.88 21.13
C CYS A 673 -32.82 16.15 22.55
N PRO A 674 -33.05 17.41 22.93
CA PRO A 674 -33.53 17.73 24.27
C PRO A 674 -34.96 17.22 24.49
N PHE A 675 -35.27 16.72 25.69
CA PHE A 675 -36.67 16.51 26.09
C PHE A 675 -37.39 17.85 26.13
N GLY A 676 -38.65 17.86 25.67
CA GLY A 676 -39.51 19.04 25.76
C GLY A 676 -39.54 19.57 27.20
N LYS A 677 -39.17 20.85 27.40
CA LYS A 677 -39.20 21.45 28.73
C LYS A 677 -40.63 21.44 29.26
N ILE A 678 -40.85 20.80 30.40
CA ILE A 678 -42.04 21.05 31.22
C ILE A 678 -41.92 22.48 31.75
N VAL A 679 -42.79 23.37 31.29
CA VAL A 679 -42.92 24.71 31.86
C VAL A 679 -43.90 24.61 33.02
N THR A 680 -43.38 24.66 34.24
CA THR A 680 -44.23 24.73 35.44
C THR A 680 -44.85 26.12 35.50
N VAL A 681 -46.15 26.21 35.20
CA VAL A 681 -46.91 27.45 35.38
C VAL A 681 -47.53 27.41 36.77
N THR A 682 -47.13 28.31 37.65
CA THR A 682 -47.83 28.54 38.92
C THR A 682 -49.17 29.20 38.62
N VAL A 683 -50.26 28.48 38.86
CA VAL A 683 -51.63 29.01 38.85
C VAL A 683 -52.05 29.30 40.29
N GLU A 684 -52.72 30.42 40.54
CA GLU A 684 -53.08 30.86 41.89
C GLU A 684 -54.19 29.99 42.50
N ASN A 685 -55.09 29.43 41.69
CA ASN A 685 -56.07 28.40 42.06
C ASN A 685 -56.07 27.22 41.07
N GLU A 686 -56.48 26.03 41.53
CA GLU A 686 -56.58 24.82 40.69
C GLU A 686 -57.58 24.96 39.52
N ASP A 687 -58.53 25.89 39.61
CA ASP A 687 -59.57 26.14 38.59
C ASP A 687 -59.19 27.24 37.58
N ASP A 688 -58.02 27.89 37.73
CA ASP A 688 -57.60 28.95 36.83
C ASP A 688 -57.15 28.37 35.46
N PRO A 689 -57.58 28.96 34.33
CA PRO A 689 -57.16 28.51 33.01
C PRO A 689 -55.65 28.70 32.84
N VAL A 690 -54.94 27.63 32.45
CA VAL A 690 -53.50 27.70 32.15
C VAL A 690 -53.28 28.71 31.01
N PRO A 691 -52.48 29.77 31.22
CA PRO A 691 -52.16 30.73 30.17
C PRO A 691 -51.57 30.01 28.95
N GLU A 692 -52.09 30.28 27.75
CA GLU A 692 -51.46 29.83 26.50
C GLU A 692 -50.05 30.40 26.43
N LEU A 693 -49.05 29.54 26.62
CA LEU A 693 -47.65 29.91 26.46
C LEU A 693 -47.39 30.14 24.97
N PRO A 694 -46.89 31.32 24.57
CA PRO A 694 -46.60 31.58 23.16
C PRO A 694 -45.55 30.56 22.67
N PRO A 695 -45.76 29.91 21.51
CA PRO A 695 -44.79 28.98 20.96
C PRO A 695 -43.47 29.72 20.74
N LYS A 696 -42.43 29.30 21.46
CA LYS A 696 -41.10 29.86 21.30
C LYS A 696 -40.50 29.26 20.05
N LYS A 697 -40.46 30.02 18.95
CA LYS A 697 -39.65 29.66 17.79
C LYS A 697 -38.21 29.51 18.25
N VAL A 698 -37.68 28.29 18.13
CA VAL A 698 -36.27 28.00 18.24
C VAL A 698 -35.77 27.87 16.82
N ASP A 699 -34.97 28.84 16.39
CA ASP A 699 -34.28 28.71 15.11
C ASP A 699 -33.17 27.66 15.29
N VAL A 700 -33.44 26.46 14.78
CA VAL A 700 -32.43 25.42 14.63
C VAL A 700 -31.63 25.82 13.39
N TYR A 701 -30.44 26.36 13.60
CA TYR A 701 -29.50 26.58 12.50
C TYR A 701 -28.97 25.20 12.10
N VAL A 702 -29.44 24.73 10.94
CA VAL A 702 -28.94 23.53 10.26
C VAL A 702 -27.56 23.81 9.70
#